data_AF-A0A316MNV4-F1
#
_entry.id   AF-A0A316MNV4-F1
#
_cell.length_a   1.000
_cell.length_b   1.000
_cell.length_c   1.000
_cell.angle_alpha   90.00
_cell.angle_beta   90.00
_cell.angle_gamma   90.00
#
_symmetry.space_group_name_H-M   'P 1'
#
loop_
_entity.id
_entity.type
_entity.pdbx_description
1 polymer ?
#
loop_
_entity_poly.entity_id
_entity_poly.type
_entity_poly.pdbx_seq_one_letter_code
_entity_poly.pdbx_strand_id
1 'polypeptide(L)'
;MNKMYRYINSTIVGALIALPLLLAGCSDDNIIDDPESESFGSQQSVELPADFSAVLPQGETTLSLIYDTGKPPVSVKVNHYVSNGKSVFDFGRSLRTGNYVIASATRRDEDGIPQDTHIGCTMRVSANQNSIYPSTFDVAKALFGSGTAEDPYRIASSKGLKVMRELFADGKHPSKDICFLQLADIDMTRDYNKGFEPIAPKSAYPFEGNYDGGGHSIYYCAVRTLDGKGAPTTGVVPATGLFGYVAGATFRNITMVDPVSIGAGSTGTLIGAVVGISGIDQTPTVLRNIRVRQESSTASEVYGTNFVGGIVGGVDANALLMMTACVNENLPVSNEKEGSFIGGLVGGGTINATAVLDSCVNHARVSAAGVRCTGGIIGGVEAANISNCINYGGVNAPSCMGVGGIAGGLGTSSMAAVVNEGEVTGSMGTGGILGSTVMNREDGSFNDIIMTSAHNYATVRGTDNTGGIVGEAQAMLSDCYNRGQVIGSGTFAGGMMGFAPVAVIHSCYNNSPVNASVCAGGIVGRSAYYILTSNSNLGVVNSSNGMAAGILALGGSTGMINFCTNYGAVYGSDITAGIIARAGDSYSLNAKDVSSLIVSYGKTTNKVIKALKTPPAKVSEFKAMFKKGQKVLKIFTSTKDLLETIATPLQLQDLSHWDTLYDKELPARNEELVARMHSEVTASMPAFSFGLKGLDGLPEMVHGNMTDFDNSLQGDDDDLLTDAIHDRLTEINEQVAKVEKAREILIAAASCVLAVAGMVVSGGAATAAVLVCSAAVSTVGTLTQRFDNCVEISQCCNFGDINAGDNGYGIVARLGDHVRLQDCLSVGEASGYGVSDKSEALFDDIKVYRTISVGKANQRAFSHGNAMSQFGNFSLVEDDYFIGGASETGVAKAARLADKSTYTGYAVTYPYDFDDKHYWNFMVAPVPAPYNNLYFSFR
;
A
#
# COMPACT_ATOMS: atom_id res chain seq x y z
N MET A 1 58.56 -26.50 22.93
CA MET A 1 59.67 -27.46 23.07
C MET A 1 59.07 -28.83 23.37
N ASN A 2 59.22 -29.81 22.46
CA ASN A 2 58.82 -31.24 22.58
C ASN A 2 57.34 -31.57 22.92
N LYS A 3 56.57 -32.16 21.99
CA LYS A 3 56.31 -33.63 21.78
C LYS A 3 55.34 -34.21 22.85
N MET A 4 54.35 -35.08 22.56
CA MET A 4 54.02 -35.88 21.37
C MET A 4 52.52 -36.36 21.47
N TYR A 5 51.68 -36.23 20.44
CA TYR A 5 51.21 -37.28 19.49
C TYR A 5 49.97 -38.16 19.84
N ARG A 6 48.89 -38.03 19.03
CA ARG A 6 48.34 -39.04 18.06
C ARG A 6 47.03 -38.46 17.45
N TYR A 7 46.98 -38.10 16.16
CA TYR A 7 46.55 -38.92 14.98
C TYR A 7 45.07 -39.35 15.06
N ILE A 8 44.17 -39.11 14.09
CA ILE A 8 44.24 -39.33 12.62
C ILE A 8 43.39 -38.31 11.80
N ASN A 9 43.94 -37.84 10.66
CA ASN A 9 43.38 -37.45 9.33
C ASN A 9 41.85 -37.31 9.08
N SER A 10 41.37 -36.53 8.10
CA SER A 10 41.89 -35.45 7.21
C SER A 10 40.67 -34.87 6.41
N THR A 11 40.71 -33.94 5.45
CA THR A 11 41.77 -33.24 4.66
C THR A 11 41.28 -31.82 4.30
N ILE A 12 42.16 -30.82 4.15
CA ILE A 12 41.84 -29.48 3.59
C ILE A 12 43.06 -28.97 2.78
N VAL A 13 42.81 -28.05 1.83
CA VAL A 13 43.73 -27.08 1.18
C VAL A 13 44.60 -27.57 0.01
N GLY A 14 44.55 -26.82 -1.10
CA GLY A 14 45.68 -26.70 -2.04
C GLY A 14 45.30 -26.32 -3.48
N ALA A 15 45.14 -25.03 -3.80
CA ALA A 15 45.06 -24.57 -5.19
C ALA A 15 45.50 -23.10 -5.37
N LEU A 16 46.80 -22.87 -5.59
CA LEU A 16 47.33 -21.65 -6.22
C LEU A 16 48.75 -21.91 -6.76
N ILE A 17 49.07 -21.31 -7.92
CA ILE A 17 50.39 -21.20 -8.58
C ILE A 17 50.81 -22.34 -9.58
N ALA A 18 50.58 -22.03 -10.86
CA ALA A 18 51.44 -22.20 -12.06
C ALA A 18 51.94 -23.58 -12.55
N LEU A 19 51.70 -23.87 -13.84
CA LEU A 19 52.69 -23.73 -14.95
C LEU A 19 52.00 -23.81 -16.35
N PRO A 20 52.63 -23.38 -17.46
CA PRO A 20 52.08 -23.42 -18.82
C PRO A 20 52.67 -24.54 -19.71
N LEU A 21 52.25 -24.55 -20.99
CA LEU A 21 52.78 -25.30 -22.14
C LEU A 21 52.52 -26.82 -22.19
N LEU A 22 51.79 -27.25 -23.23
CA LEU A 22 52.20 -28.36 -24.10
C LEU A 22 51.45 -28.28 -25.45
N LEU A 23 52.18 -28.52 -26.54
CA LEU A 23 51.70 -28.54 -27.93
C LEU A 23 51.84 -29.97 -28.48
N ALA A 24 50.86 -30.36 -29.31
CA ALA A 24 50.90 -31.44 -30.32
C ALA A 24 50.99 -32.92 -29.87
N GLY A 25 50.13 -33.76 -30.48
CA GLY A 25 50.16 -35.23 -30.40
C GLY A 25 48.79 -35.86 -30.74
N CYS A 26 48.54 -36.12 -32.03
CA CYS A 26 47.24 -36.60 -32.55
C CYS A 26 47.08 -38.14 -32.53
N SER A 27 45.91 -38.59 -33.00
CA SER A 27 45.43 -39.95 -33.35
C SER A 27 44.59 -40.70 -32.31
N ASP A 28 43.47 -41.35 -32.67
CA ASP A 28 42.59 -41.20 -33.85
C ASP A 28 41.18 -41.72 -33.51
N ASP A 29 40.20 -41.35 -34.33
CA ASP A 29 38.89 -42.02 -34.52
C ASP A 29 38.02 -42.37 -33.30
N ASN A 30 37.15 -41.43 -32.93
CA ASN A 30 35.73 -41.77 -32.76
C ASN A 30 34.88 -40.72 -33.47
N ILE A 31 34.16 -41.16 -34.51
CA ILE A 31 33.15 -40.37 -35.20
C ILE A 31 31.97 -40.21 -34.24
N ILE A 32 31.84 -39.02 -33.67
CA ILE A 32 30.63 -38.51 -33.04
C ILE A 32 30.11 -37.41 -33.96
N ASP A 33 28.81 -37.41 -34.25
CA ASP A 33 28.21 -36.54 -35.25
C ASP A 33 28.51 -35.05 -35.03
N ASP A 34 28.73 -34.34 -36.14
CA ASP A 34 29.27 -32.99 -36.24
C ASP A 34 28.43 -31.94 -35.47
N PRO A 35 28.97 -31.29 -34.42
CA PRO A 35 28.27 -30.25 -33.69
C PRO A 35 28.34 -28.91 -34.45
N GLU A 36 27.37 -28.68 -35.34
CA GLU A 36 27.15 -27.43 -36.10
C GLU A 36 28.43 -26.74 -36.58
N SER A 37 28.94 -27.15 -37.76
CA SER A 37 30.10 -26.55 -38.42
C SER A 37 30.15 -25.02 -38.24
N GLU A 38 31.11 -24.50 -37.47
CA GLU A 38 31.16 -23.08 -37.12
C GLU A 38 31.34 -22.22 -38.37
N SER A 39 30.25 -21.65 -38.89
CA SER A 39 30.33 -20.86 -40.12
C SER A 39 30.91 -19.47 -39.85
N PHE A 40 31.87 -19.07 -40.68
CA PHE A 40 32.51 -17.76 -40.64
C PHE A 40 31.99 -16.88 -41.78
N GLY A 41 31.92 -15.57 -41.54
CA GLY A 41 31.54 -14.60 -42.56
C GLY A 41 32.58 -14.51 -43.68
N SER A 42 32.13 -14.24 -44.91
CA SER A 42 33.01 -14.11 -46.09
C SER A 42 33.80 -12.80 -46.12
N GLN A 43 33.41 -11.80 -45.31
CA GLN A 43 34.04 -10.49 -45.24
C GLN A 43 34.84 -10.30 -43.96
N GLN A 44 36.05 -9.76 -44.10
CA GLN A 44 36.96 -9.43 -42.99
C GLN A 44 36.83 -7.98 -42.50
N SER A 45 35.93 -7.19 -43.10
CA SER A 45 35.67 -5.80 -42.73
C SER A 45 34.17 -5.50 -42.70
N VAL A 46 33.82 -4.33 -42.16
CA VAL A 46 32.46 -3.79 -42.20
C VAL A 46 32.49 -2.28 -42.44
N GLU A 47 31.60 -1.79 -43.30
CA GLU A 47 31.41 -0.38 -43.62
C GLU A 47 30.34 0.22 -42.70
N LEU A 48 30.63 1.37 -42.09
CA LEU A 48 29.69 2.13 -41.25
C LEU A 48 28.88 3.12 -42.12
N PRO A 49 27.70 3.60 -41.69
CA PRO A 49 26.82 4.42 -42.54
C PRO A 49 27.35 5.84 -42.86
N ALA A 50 28.41 6.30 -42.21
CA ALA A 50 28.96 7.67 -42.31
C ALA A 50 30.49 7.67 -42.05
N ASP A 51 31.14 8.83 -42.10
CA ASP A 51 32.51 9.06 -41.63
C ASP A 51 32.51 9.36 -40.11
N PHE A 52 33.21 8.53 -39.34
CA PHE A 52 33.33 8.62 -37.89
C PHE A 52 34.71 9.16 -37.45
N SER A 53 35.59 9.55 -38.40
CA SER A 53 36.98 9.90 -38.11
C SER A 53 37.16 11.11 -37.19
N ALA A 54 36.15 11.97 -37.09
CA ALA A 54 36.09 13.06 -36.11
C ALA A 54 35.85 12.60 -34.65
N VAL A 55 35.25 11.43 -34.45
CA VAL A 55 34.87 10.86 -33.14
C VAL A 55 35.80 9.70 -32.74
N LEU A 56 36.27 8.93 -33.72
CA LEU A 56 37.27 7.88 -33.59
C LEU A 56 38.31 8.06 -34.72
N PRO A 57 39.51 8.58 -34.46
CA PRO A 57 40.51 8.77 -35.51
C PRO A 57 40.90 7.47 -36.25
N GLN A 58 41.47 7.61 -37.44
CA GLN A 58 41.97 6.46 -38.23
C GLN A 58 43.23 5.85 -37.58
N GLY A 59 43.43 4.54 -37.77
CA GLY A 59 44.55 3.74 -37.25
C GLY A 59 44.12 2.49 -36.49
N GLU A 60 45.08 1.83 -35.82
CA GLU A 60 44.79 0.67 -34.96
C GLU A 60 43.95 1.08 -33.75
N THR A 61 42.86 0.35 -33.51
CA THR A 61 41.98 0.51 -32.36
C THR A 61 41.48 -0.85 -31.88
N THR A 62 40.96 -0.93 -30.65
CA THR A 62 40.40 -2.17 -30.09
C THR A 62 38.90 -2.00 -29.89
N LEU A 63 38.08 -2.76 -30.61
CA LEU A 63 36.63 -2.78 -30.43
C LEU A 63 36.24 -3.70 -29.27
N SER A 64 35.25 -3.28 -28.51
CA SER A 64 34.51 -4.13 -27.57
C SER A 64 33.33 -4.77 -28.31
N LEU A 65 33.42 -6.07 -28.58
CA LEU A 65 32.40 -6.84 -29.30
C LEU A 65 31.68 -7.79 -28.35
N ILE A 66 30.34 -7.72 -28.33
CA ILE A 66 29.49 -8.64 -27.56
C ILE A 66 28.75 -9.53 -28.55
N TYR A 67 29.07 -10.82 -28.57
CA TYR A 67 28.43 -11.82 -29.44
C TYR A 67 27.24 -12.47 -28.73
N ASP A 68 26.10 -12.56 -29.43
CA ASP A 68 24.81 -13.17 -29.05
C ASP A 68 24.58 -13.47 -27.55
N THR A 69 23.72 -12.65 -26.93
CA THR A 69 23.10 -12.82 -25.59
C THR A 69 24.04 -13.28 -24.47
N GLY A 70 24.67 -12.31 -23.79
CA GLY A 70 25.13 -12.48 -22.40
C GLY A 70 26.58 -12.96 -22.18
N LYS A 71 27.37 -13.18 -23.23
CA LYS A 71 28.83 -13.41 -23.06
C LYS A 71 29.57 -12.10 -22.77
N PRO A 72 30.61 -12.11 -21.92
CA PRO A 72 31.39 -10.91 -21.62
C PRO A 72 32.03 -10.34 -22.89
N PRO A 73 32.16 -9.00 -23.01
CA PRO A 73 32.70 -8.34 -24.19
C PRO A 73 34.11 -8.83 -24.54
N VAL A 74 34.31 -9.17 -25.81
CA VAL A 74 35.60 -9.59 -26.36
C VAL A 74 36.29 -8.39 -27.00
N SER A 75 37.49 -8.07 -26.51
CA SER A 75 38.36 -7.05 -27.09
C SER A 75 38.98 -7.55 -28.40
N VAL A 76 38.63 -6.92 -29.52
CA VAL A 76 39.12 -7.26 -30.86
C VAL A 76 39.86 -6.08 -31.47
N LYS A 77 41.15 -6.26 -31.76
CA LYS A 77 41.92 -5.29 -32.55
C LYS A 77 41.37 -5.20 -33.98
N VAL A 78 41.26 -3.98 -34.49
CA VAL A 78 40.88 -3.66 -35.87
C VAL A 78 41.72 -2.49 -36.37
N ASN A 79 41.84 -2.37 -37.69
CA ASN A 79 42.29 -1.13 -38.32
C ASN A 79 41.07 -0.30 -38.74
N HIS A 80 40.99 0.95 -38.27
CA HIS A 80 39.95 1.90 -38.67
C HIS A 80 40.49 2.85 -39.75
N TYR A 81 39.79 2.97 -40.88
CA TYR A 81 40.12 3.93 -41.92
C TYR A 81 38.85 4.46 -42.61
N VAL A 82 38.98 5.57 -43.35
CA VAL A 82 37.87 6.13 -44.14
C VAL A 82 38.04 5.78 -45.62
N SER A 83 36.99 5.26 -46.23
CA SER A 83 36.91 4.95 -47.67
C SER A 83 35.57 5.44 -48.22
N ASN A 84 35.57 6.08 -49.39
CA ASN A 84 34.36 6.61 -50.04
C ASN A 84 33.46 7.49 -49.13
N GLY A 85 34.06 8.23 -48.19
CA GLY A 85 33.33 9.08 -47.23
C GLY A 85 32.64 8.31 -46.09
N LYS A 86 33.06 7.06 -45.85
CA LYS A 86 32.56 6.22 -44.76
C LYS A 86 33.70 5.56 -43.99
N SER A 87 33.50 5.38 -42.69
CA SER A 87 34.41 4.60 -41.85
C SER A 87 34.27 3.11 -42.14
N VAL A 88 35.41 2.41 -42.14
CA VAL A 88 35.51 0.96 -42.28
C VAL A 88 36.30 0.41 -41.09
N PHE A 89 35.77 -0.62 -40.44
CA PHE A 89 36.54 -1.45 -39.52
C PHE A 89 37.01 -2.69 -40.26
N ASP A 90 38.33 -2.86 -40.39
CA ASP A 90 38.96 -4.07 -40.91
C ASP A 90 39.50 -4.90 -39.75
N PHE A 91 38.95 -6.11 -39.60
CA PHE A 91 39.30 -7.06 -38.56
C PHE A 91 40.54 -7.89 -38.93
N GLY A 92 40.99 -7.88 -40.20
CA GLY A 92 42.09 -8.70 -40.71
C GLY A 92 41.84 -10.21 -40.67
N ARG A 93 40.60 -10.64 -40.35
CA ARG A 93 40.14 -12.02 -40.23
C ARG A 93 38.62 -12.08 -40.32
N SER A 94 38.09 -13.21 -40.77
CA SER A 94 36.66 -13.47 -40.72
C SER A 94 36.17 -13.65 -39.28
N LEU A 95 34.99 -13.13 -38.97
CA LEU A 95 34.29 -13.37 -37.71
C LEU A 95 33.28 -14.52 -37.86
N ARG A 96 32.89 -15.15 -36.75
CA ARG A 96 31.81 -16.16 -36.71
C ARG A 96 30.51 -15.51 -37.18
N THR A 97 29.65 -16.22 -37.91
CA THR A 97 28.34 -15.65 -38.29
C THR A 97 27.47 -15.42 -37.05
N GLY A 98 26.64 -14.38 -37.09
CA GLY A 98 25.74 -14.01 -35.99
C GLY A 98 25.70 -12.50 -35.78
N ASN A 99 25.10 -12.08 -34.67
CA ASN A 99 24.99 -10.68 -34.30
C ASN A 99 26.02 -10.31 -33.24
N TYR A 100 26.64 -9.14 -33.42
CA TYR A 100 27.60 -8.55 -32.50
C TYR A 100 27.15 -7.14 -32.13
N VAL A 101 27.15 -6.77 -30.86
CA VAL A 101 27.07 -5.36 -30.47
C VAL A 101 28.48 -4.79 -30.40
N ILE A 102 28.76 -3.77 -31.19
CA ILE A 102 29.99 -2.97 -31.12
C ILE A 102 29.75 -1.88 -30.06
N ALA A 103 30.11 -2.16 -28.81
CA ALA A 103 29.77 -1.32 -27.67
C ALA A 103 30.62 -0.03 -27.58
N SER A 104 31.91 -0.18 -27.83
CA SER A 104 32.91 0.89 -27.76
C SER A 104 34.15 0.54 -28.58
N ALA A 105 34.97 1.56 -28.83
CA ALA A 105 36.34 1.43 -29.33
C ALA A 105 37.29 2.03 -28.30
N THR A 106 38.43 1.39 -28.04
CA THR A 106 39.47 1.89 -27.14
C THR A 106 40.78 2.04 -27.92
N ARG A 107 41.32 3.25 -27.96
CA ARG A 107 42.67 3.56 -28.45
C ARG A 107 43.57 3.90 -27.26
N ARG A 108 44.90 3.87 -27.43
CA ARG A 108 45.84 4.49 -26.48
C ARG A 108 46.40 5.77 -27.08
N ASP A 109 46.49 6.82 -26.28
CA ASP A 109 47.18 8.06 -26.65
C ASP A 109 48.72 7.92 -26.52
N GLU A 110 49.43 9.03 -26.72
CA GLU A 110 50.91 9.08 -26.72
C GLU A 110 51.50 8.72 -25.34
N ASP A 111 50.79 8.99 -24.26
CA ASP A 111 51.14 8.61 -22.88
C ASP A 111 50.70 7.18 -22.51
N GLY A 112 50.07 6.46 -23.45
CA GLY A 112 49.60 5.10 -23.29
C GLY A 112 48.26 4.97 -22.54
N ILE A 113 47.60 6.08 -22.22
CA ILE A 113 46.32 6.12 -21.49
C ILE A 113 45.19 5.65 -22.42
N PRO A 114 44.29 4.76 -21.96
CA PRO A 114 43.13 4.34 -22.75
C PRO A 114 42.15 5.49 -22.97
N GLN A 115 41.84 5.77 -24.23
CA GLN A 115 40.80 6.68 -24.69
C GLN A 115 39.65 5.84 -25.25
N ASP A 116 38.52 5.82 -24.53
CA ASP A 116 37.32 5.08 -24.93
C ASP A 116 36.36 5.98 -25.72
N THR A 117 35.99 5.54 -26.91
CA THR A 117 34.94 6.11 -27.76
C THR A 117 33.71 5.21 -27.73
N HIS A 118 32.52 5.78 -27.56
CA HIS A 118 31.27 5.05 -27.71
C HIS A 118 30.98 4.76 -29.19
N ILE A 119 30.52 3.54 -29.52
CA ILE A 119 30.11 3.17 -30.88
C ILE A 119 28.62 2.89 -30.89
N GLY A 120 28.15 1.85 -30.20
CA GLY A 120 26.71 1.60 -29.99
C GLY A 120 25.97 1.17 -31.24
N CYS A 121 26.47 0.17 -31.98
CA CYS A 121 25.72 -0.39 -33.11
C CYS A 121 25.74 -1.92 -33.11
N THR A 122 24.78 -2.53 -33.80
CA THR A 122 24.75 -3.97 -34.05
C THR A 122 25.38 -4.27 -35.40
N MET A 123 26.38 -5.13 -35.43
CA MET A 123 26.96 -5.71 -36.64
C MET A 123 26.42 -7.12 -36.84
N ARG A 124 25.78 -7.36 -37.98
CA ARG A 124 25.40 -8.71 -38.42
C ARG A 124 26.47 -9.25 -39.36
N VAL A 125 27.12 -10.34 -38.95
CA VAL A 125 28.07 -11.10 -39.77
C VAL A 125 27.35 -12.24 -40.45
N SER A 126 27.43 -12.33 -41.77
CA SER A 126 26.77 -13.37 -42.56
C SER A 126 27.68 -13.99 -43.62
N ALA A 127 27.27 -15.11 -44.20
CA ALA A 127 28.00 -15.77 -45.29
C ALA A 127 28.16 -14.89 -46.55
N ASN A 128 27.29 -13.89 -46.75
CA ASN A 128 27.29 -13.06 -47.96
C ASN A 128 27.88 -11.66 -47.74
N GLN A 129 27.52 -11.01 -46.63
CA GLN A 129 27.89 -9.62 -46.34
C GLN A 129 27.78 -9.30 -44.85
N ASN A 130 28.69 -8.48 -44.34
CA ASN A 130 28.60 -7.86 -43.02
C ASN A 130 27.80 -6.55 -43.12
N SER A 131 26.85 -6.32 -42.19
CA SER A 131 26.03 -5.11 -42.18
C SER A 131 25.90 -4.51 -40.78
N ILE A 132 25.60 -3.21 -40.71
CA ILE A 132 25.41 -2.45 -39.48
C ILE A 132 23.94 -2.03 -39.33
N TYR A 133 23.43 -2.10 -38.11
CA TYR A 133 22.11 -1.60 -37.72
C TYR A 133 22.22 -0.75 -36.43
N PRO A 134 21.55 0.42 -36.35
CA PRO A 134 20.79 1.05 -37.42
C PRO A 134 21.68 1.55 -38.57
N SER A 135 21.09 1.74 -39.74
CA SER A 135 21.78 2.24 -40.95
C SER A 135 21.94 3.77 -40.96
N THR A 136 21.67 4.42 -39.84
CA THR A 136 21.66 5.86 -39.62
C THR A 136 22.68 6.22 -38.54
N PHE A 137 23.31 7.38 -38.70
CA PHE A 137 24.22 7.94 -37.70
C PHE A 137 24.07 9.45 -37.69
N ASP A 138 23.74 10.01 -36.51
CA ASP A 138 23.69 11.44 -36.31
C ASP A 138 25.11 11.96 -36.00
N VAL A 139 25.75 12.50 -37.03
CA VAL A 139 27.10 13.08 -36.94
C VAL A 139 27.18 14.23 -35.93
N ALA A 140 26.10 14.99 -35.72
CA ALA A 140 26.08 16.12 -34.79
C ALA A 140 25.95 15.68 -33.32
N LYS A 141 25.33 14.52 -33.07
CA LYS A 141 25.19 13.92 -31.72
C LYS A 141 26.19 12.79 -31.44
N ALA A 142 26.94 12.36 -32.47
CA ALA A 142 27.87 11.22 -32.42
C ALA A 142 27.22 9.91 -31.94
N LEU A 143 25.99 9.63 -32.38
CA LEU A 143 25.20 8.45 -31.99
C LEU A 143 24.59 7.74 -33.20
N PHE A 144 24.57 6.41 -33.17
CA PHE A 144 23.80 5.60 -34.13
C PHE A 144 22.31 5.72 -33.87
N GLY A 145 21.53 5.75 -34.95
CA GLY A 145 20.11 6.08 -34.93
C GLY A 145 19.84 7.53 -35.32
N SER A 146 18.57 7.88 -35.45
CA SER A 146 18.08 9.23 -35.71
C SER A 146 17.32 9.83 -34.52
N GLY A 147 17.08 9.03 -33.47
CA GLY A 147 16.43 9.44 -32.24
C GLY A 147 14.92 9.40 -32.28
N THR A 148 14.31 8.86 -33.34
CA THR A 148 12.85 8.68 -33.43
C THR A 148 12.41 7.39 -32.72
N ALA A 149 11.10 7.20 -32.60
CA ALA A 149 10.47 5.98 -32.11
C ALA A 149 10.93 4.70 -32.84
N GLU A 150 11.01 4.77 -34.17
CA GLU A 150 11.34 3.65 -35.06
C GLU A 150 12.86 3.42 -35.16
N ASP A 151 13.65 4.46 -34.83
CA ASP A 151 15.10 4.45 -34.95
C ASP A 151 15.78 5.25 -33.80
N PRO A 152 15.69 4.74 -32.55
CA PRO A 152 16.18 5.43 -31.36
C PRO A 152 17.70 5.57 -31.34
N TYR A 153 18.23 6.53 -30.57
CA TYR A 153 19.67 6.58 -30.35
C TYR A 153 20.15 5.38 -29.54
N ARG A 154 21.17 4.70 -30.06
CA ARG A 154 21.68 3.47 -29.47
C ARG A 154 22.72 3.77 -28.40
N ILE A 155 22.61 3.11 -27.25
CA ILE A 155 23.53 3.21 -26.10
C ILE A 155 24.04 1.80 -25.77
N ALA A 156 25.32 1.65 -25.43
CA ALA A 156 25.93 0.33 -25.22
C ALA A 156 27.17 0.36 -24.31
N SER A 157 27.51 1.52 -23.72
CA SER A 157 28.66 1.67 -22.83
C SER A 157 28.54 2.92 -21.96
N SER A 158 29.33 2.99 -20.90
CA SER A 158 29.37 4.13 -19.96
C SER A 158 29.73 5.45 -20.65
N LYS A 159 30.59 5.42 -21.69
CA LYS A 159 30.84 6.61 -22.53
C LYS A 159 29.61 7.02 -23.35
N GLY A 160 28.74 6.08 -23.74
CA GLY A 160 27.45 6.38 -24.37
C GLY A 160 26.52 7.17 -23.45
N LEU A 161 26.43 6.77 -22.17
CA LEU A 161 25.70 7.56 -21.16
C LEU A 161 26.29 8.96 -20.95
N LYS A 162 27.62 9.12 -21.04
CA LYS A 162 28.26 10.45 -21.00
C LYS A 162 27.94 11.31 -22.23
N VAL A 163 27.91 10.72 -23.44
CA VAL A 163 27.48 11.40 -24.66
C VAL A 163 26.01 11.82 -24.55
N MET A 164 25.14 10.94 -24.03
CA MET A 164 23.75 11.27 -23.74
C MET A 164 23.63 12.45 -22.75
N ARG A 165 24.36 12.44 -21.63
CA ARG A 165 24.44 13.58 -20.68
C ARG A 165 24.83 14.89 -21.39
N GLU A 166 25.79 14.84 -22.31
CA GLU A 166 26.24 16.02 -23.09
C GLU A 166 25.17 16.60 -24.03
N LEU A 167 24.10 15.84 -24.36
CA LEU A 167 22.92 16.34 -25.08
C LEU A 167 21.96 17.15 -24.19
N PHE A 168 21.92 16.85 -22.89
CA PHE A 168 21.08 17.50 -21.87
C PHE A 168 21.91 18.40 -20.93
N ALA A 169 23.07 18.88 -21.41
CA ALA A 169 23.91 19.84 -20.70
C ALA A 169 23.30 21.25 -20.72
N ASP A 170 23.79 22.13 -19.84
CA ASP A 170 23.36 23.53 -19.71
C ASP A 170 23.03 24.24 -21.02
N GLY A 171 21.81 24.77 -21.11
CA GLY A 171 21.33 25.52 -22.28
C GLY A 171 20.89 24.67 -23.47
N LYS A 172 20.96 23.33 -23.38
CA LYS A 172 20.43 22.40 -24.37
C LYS A 172 19.12 21.78 -23.87
N HIS A 173 18.12 21.78 -24.75
CA HIS A 173 16.87 21.09 -24.53
C HIS A 173 16.51 20.31 -25.81
N PRO A 174 16.86 19.01 -25.90
CA PRO A 174 16.43 18.16 -27.00
C PRO A 174 14.88 18.10 -27.11
N SER A 175 14.37 17.61 -28.24
CA SER A 175 12.93 17.35 -28.37
C SER A 175 12.49 16.30 -27.36
N LYS A 176 11.30 16.46 -26.78
CA LYS A 176 10.64 15.45 -25.93
C LYS A 176 10.41 14.11 -26.64
N ASP A 177 10.31 14.11 -27.97
CA ASP A 177 10.08 12.88 -28.74
C ASP A 177 11.37 12.05 -28.94
N ILE A 178 12.51 12.49 -28.37
CA ILE A 178 13.80 11.78 -28.47
C ILE A 178 13.75 10.41 -27.78
N CYS A 179 14.14 9.38 -28.51
CA CYS A 179 14.13 8.00 -28.03
C CYS A 179 15.56 7.43 -27.95
N PHE A 180 15.82 6.65 -26.90
CA PHE A 180 17.08 5.95 -26.66
C PHE A 180 16.85 4.46 -26.39
N LEU A 181 17.73 3.61 -26.88
CA LEU A 181 17.70 2.15 -26.67
C LEU A 181 19.07 1.63 -26.25
N GLN A 182 19.14 0.98 -25.10
CA GLN A 182 20.32 0.24 -24.65
C GLN A 182 20.42 -1.11 -25.38
N LEU A 183 21.59 -1.42 -25.92
CA LEU A 183 21.88 -2.65 -26.71
C LEU A 183 22.75 -3.68 -25.98
N ALA A 184 23.26 -3.34 -24.80
CA ALA A 184 24.21 -4.16 -24.05
C ALA A 184 24.22 -3.77 -22.58
N ASP A 185 24.70 -4.69 -21.74
CA ASP A 185 25.02 -4.39 -20.35
C ASP A 185 26.12 -3.33 -20.24
N ILE A 186 25.96 -2.38 -19.31
CA ILE A 186 26.85 -1.22 -19.14
C ILE A 186 27.57 -1.32 -17.80
N ASP A 187 28.90 -1.51 -17.85
CA ASP A 187 29.77 -1.44 -16.68
C ASP A 187 30.27 0.00 -16.44
N MET A 188 30.01 0.54 -15.25
CA MET A 188 30.42 1.89 -14.83
C MET A 188 31.56 1.89 -13.80
N THR A 189 32.21 0.75 -13.52
CA THR A 189 33.30 0.60 -12.52
C THR A 189 34.42 1.64 -12.67
N ARG A 190 34.78 2.04 -13.89
CA ARG A 190 35.82 3.07 -14.15
C ARG A 190 35.47 4.46 -13.59
N ASP A 191 34.18 4.76 -13.46
CA ASP A 191 33.66 6.05 -12.96
C ASP A 191 33.24 6.02 -11.49
N TYR A 192 33.11 4.82 -10.90
CA TYR A 192 32.56 4.57 -9.56
C TYR A 192 33.14 5.45 -8.45
N ASN A 193 34.47 5.64 -8.45
CA ASN A 193 35.20 6.42 -7.45
C ASN A 193 35.11 7.95 -7.66
N LYS A 194 34.78 8.40 -8.87
CA LYS A 194 34.62 9.84 -9.18
C LYS A 194 33.18 10.32 -9.09
N GLY A 195 32.23 9.39 -9.18
CA GLY A 195 30.82 9.68 -9.38
C GLY A 195 30.52 10.00 -10.84
N PHE A 196 29.38 9.53 -11.31
CA PHE A 196 28.76 9.96 -12.54
C PHE A 196 27.90 11.20 -12.24
N GLU A 197 28.04 12.24 -13.06
CA GLU A 197 27.19 13.44 -12.98
C GLU A 197 25.83 13.15 -13.65
N PRO A 198 24.68 13.48 -13.02
CA PRO A 198 23.37 13.17 -13.57
C PRO A 198 23.15 13.64 -15.02
N ILE A 199 22.41 12.86 -15.80
CA ILE A 199 21.79 13.32 -17.05
C ILE A 199 20.68 14.31 -16.66
N ALA A 200 20.55 15.45 -17.37
CA ALA A 200 19.63 16.52 -17.01
C ALA A 200 19.78 17.00 -15.53
N PRO A 201 20.95 17.55 -15.13
CA PRO A 201 21.22 17.92 -13.75
C PRO A 201 20.54 19.23 -13.30
N LYS A 202 19.70 19.86 -14.13
CA LYS A 202 18.98 21.11 -13.83
C LYS A 202 17.50 21.01 -14.16
N SER A 203 16.66 21.46 -13.23
CA SER A 203 15.19 21.51 -13.40
C SER A 203 14.70 22.40 -14.54
N ALA A 204 15.52 23.32 -15.04
CA ALA A 204 15.22 24.14 -16.21
C ALA A 204 15.41 23.40 -17.55
N TYR A 205 16.09 22.24 -17.55
CA TYR A 205 16.36 21.40 -18.71
C TYR A 205 16.13 19.92 -18.33
N PRO A 206 14.90 19.52 -17.95
CA PRO A 206 14.60 18.16 -17.54
C PRO A 206 14.74 17.19 -18.72
N PHE A 207 14.92 15.90 -18.41
CA PHE A 207 14.79 14.85 -19.42
C PHE A 207 13.29 14.60 -19.71
N GLU A 208 12.88 14.84 -20.95
CA GLU A 208 11.51 14.61 -21.45
C GLU A 208 11.41 13.43 -22.45
N GLY A 209 12.51 12.70 -22.67
CA GLY A 209 12.59 11.66 -23.71
C GLY A 209 12.09 10.27 -23.29
N ASN A 210 12.37 9.29 -24.14
CA ASN A 210 12.12 7.87 -23.89
C ASN A 210 13.46 7.13 -23.76
N TYR A 211 13.63 6.31 -22.71
CA TYR A 211 14.79 5.45 -22.51
C TYR A 211 14.37 4.00 -22.27
N ASP A 212 14.68 3.13 -23.23
CA ASP A 212 14.49 1.69 -23.13
C ASP A 212 15.82 1.02 -22.78
N GLY A 213 15.88 0.35 -21.63
CA GLY A 213 17.01 -0.46 -21.21
C GLY A 213 17.20 -1.74 -22.03
N GLY A 214 16.25 -2.12 -22.89
CA GLY A 214 16.36 -3.30 -23.76
C GLY A 214 16.40 -4.64 -23.01
N GLY A 215 16.11 -4.63 -21.70
CA GLY A 215 16.30 -5.78 -20.80
C GLY A 215 17.74 -5.92 -20.25
N HIS A 216 18.61 -4.96 -20.53
CA HIS A 216 20.02 -4.97 -20.10
C HIS A 216 20.22 -4.33 -18.73
N SER A 217 21.39 -4.61 -18.14
CA SER A 217 21.78 -4.12 -16.82
C SER A 217 22.78 -2.96 -16.88
N ILE A 218 22.73 -2.06 -15.90
CA ILE A 218 23.72 -1.01 -15.65
C ILE A 218 24.38 -1.33 -14.31
N TYR A 219 25.64 -1.75 -14.34
CA TYR A 219 26.40 -2.17 -13.15
C TYR A 219 27.21 -1.02 -12.57
N TYR A 220 27.24 -0.94 -11.24
CA TYR A 220 28.09 -0.02 -10.47
C TYR A 220 27.89 1.46 -10.87
N CYS A 221 26.64 1.87 -11.14
CA CYS A 221 26.31 3.26 -11.35
C CYS A 221 26.37 4.02 -10.02
N ALA A 222 27.45 4.78 -9.79
CA ALA A 222 27.58 5.64 -8.60
C ALA A 222 27.28 7.10 -8.96
N VAL A 223 26.21 7.67 -8.41
CA VAL A 223 25.86 9.08 -8.52
C VAL A 223 26.00 9.73 -7.14
N ARG A 224 26.88 10.73 -7.04
CA ARG A 224 27.20 11.40 -5.78
C ARG A 224 27.11 12.91 -5.96
N THR A 225 26.19 13.55 -5.25
CA THR A 225 26.10 15.02 -5.17
C THR A 225 26.45 15.57 -3.79
N LEU A 226 26.74 14.67 -2.84
CA LEU A 226 27.40 14.95 -1.57
C LEU A 226 28.74 14.23 -1.50
N ASP A 227 29.73 14.87 -0.86
CA ASP A 227 31.06 14.29 -0.60
C ASP A 227 31.01 13.04 0.31
N GLY A 228 29.90 12.82 1.01
CA GLY A 228 29.66 11.65 1.85
C GLY A 228 28.36 11.76 2.66
N LYS A 229 28.07 10.72 3.45
CA LYS A 229 26.95 10.72 4.40
C LYS A 229 27.15 11.80 5.48
N GLY A 230 26.12 12.61 5.73
CA GLY A 230 26.18 13.72 6.68
C GLY A 230 27.15 14.85 6.29
N ALA A 231 27.59 14.91 5.03
CA ALA A 231 28.31 16.07 4.51
C ALA A 231 27.36 17.28 4.45
N PRO A 232 27.82 18.50 4.81
CA PRO A 232 26.96 19.67 4.83
C PRO A 232 26.49 20.05 3.42
N THR A 233 25.21 20.41 3.28
CA THR A 233 24.64 20.86 2.01
C THR A 233 25.11 22.29 1.68
N THR A 234 25.86 22.45 0.59
CA THR A 234 26.37 23.78 0.17
C THR A 234 25.62 24.31 -1.05
N GLY A 235 24.74 25.30 -0.84
CA GLY A 235 24.12 26.05 -1.93
C GLY A 235 22.95 25.35 -2.62
N VAL A 236 22.90 25.39 -3.95
CA VAL A 236 21.82 24.80 -4.76
C VAL A 236 21.85 23.29 -4.61
N VAL A 237 20.71 22.70 -4.24
CA VAL A 237 20.58 21.27 -3.93
C VAL A 237 20.18 20.49 -5.21
N PRO A 238 21.06 19.67 -5.80
CA PRO A 238 20.79 18.99 -7.06
C PRO A 238 20.05 17.66 -6.86
N ALA A 239 19.07 17.38 -7.73
CA ALA A 239 18.44 16.08 -7.78
C ALA A 239 19.46 14.98 -8.18
N THR A 240 19.47 13.89 -7.42
CA THR A 240 20.49 12.84 -7.48
C THR A 240 19.90 11.54 -8.01
N GLY A 241 20.37 11.10 -9.17
CA GLY A 241 20.05 9.83 -9.83
C GLY A 241 20.77 9.77 -11.16
N LEU A 242 20.71 8.64 -11.88
CA LEU A 242 21.28 8.57 -13.25
C LEU A 242 20.69 9.68 -14.13
N PHE A 243 19.40 9.96 -13.95
CA PHE A 243 18.69 11.15 -14.41
C PHE A 243 18.42 12.05 -13.20
N GLY A 244 18.83 13.32 -13.28
CA GLY A 244 18.64 14.32 -12.22
C GLY A 244 17.19 14.76 -12.17
N TYR A 245 16.78 15.58 -13.14
CA TYR A 245 15.41 16.08 -13.28
C TYR A 245 14.73 15.51 -14.53
N VAL A 246 13.47 15.13 -14.39
CA VAL A 246 12.69 14.40 -15.39
C VAL A 246 11.28 14.98 -15.49
N ALA A 247 10.71 15.12 -16.68
CA ALA A 247 9.33 15.59 -16.87
C ALA A 247 8.69 14.91 -18.09
N GLY A 248 7.49 14.32 -17.96
CA GLY A 248 6.76 13.71 -19.08
C GLY A 248 7.45 12.55 -19.81
N ALA A 249 8.53 12.00 -19.27
CA ALA A 249 9.40 11.01 -19.92
C ALA A 249 8.97 9.56 -19.66
N THR A 250 9.44 8.64 -20.51
CA THR A 250 9.23 7.18 -20.35
C THR A 250 10.53 6.43 -20.09
N PHE A 251 10.54 5.55 -19.09
CA PHE A 251 11.62 4.62 -18.80
C PHE A 251 11.08 3.20 -18.78
N ARG A 252 11.74 2.27 -19.48
CA ARG A 252 11.35 0.85 -19.44
C ARG A 252 12.52 -0.13 -19.49
N ASN A 253 12.33 -1.31 -18.92
CA ASN A 253 13.24 -2.46 -19.05
C ASN A 253 14.69 -2.21 -18.58
N ILE A 254 14.86 -1.43 -17.52
CA ILE A 254 16.18 -1.07 -16.96
C ILE A 254 16.43 -1.88 -15.70
N THR A 255 17.58 -2.56 -15.60
CA THR A 255 18.07 -3.13 -14.34
C THR A 255 19.32 -2.36 -13.89
N MET A 256 19.37 -1.91 -12.64
CA MET A 256 20.56 -1.29 -12.05
C MET A 256 21.12 -2.20 -10.94
N VAL A 257 22.35 -2.67 -11.12
CA VAL A 257 23.00 -3.65 -10.24
C VAL A 257 24.13 -3.00 -9.47
N ASP A 258 24.14 -3.19 -8.16
CA ASP A 258 25.09 -2.60 -7.23
C ASP A 258 25.30 -1.07 -7.37
N PRO A 259 24.25 -0.25 -7.61
CA PRO A 259 24.40 1.19 -7.73
C PRO A 259 24.67 1.88 -6.39
N VAL A 260 25.12 3.13 -6.42
CA VAL A 260 25.25 3.99 -5.24
C VAL A 260 24.67 5.36 -5.52
N SER A 261 23.66 5.77 -4.76
CA SER A 261 23.14 7.15 -4.80
C SER A 261 23.33 7.84 -3.46
N ILE A 262 24.22 8.83 -3.39
CA ILE A 262 24.42 9.67 -2.19
C ILE A 262 24.16 11.13 -2.58
N GLY A 263 23.04 11.69 -2.11
CA GLY A 263 22.53 12.95 -2.62
C GLY A 263 21.96 13.93 -1.61
N ALA A 264 21.99 15.21 -1.97
CA ALA A 264 21.29 16.26 -1.26
C ALA A 264 19.86 16.43 -1.84
N GLY A 265 18.88 16.72 -0.99
CA GLY A 265 17.50 16.95 -1.43
C GLY A 265 16.83 15.67 -1.90
N SER A 266 16.56 15.57 -3.20
CA SER A 266 15.84 14.46 -3.81
C SER A 266 16.81 13.44 -4.41
N THR A 267 16.80 12.22 -3.89
CA THR A 267 17.78 11.16 -4.21
C THR A 267 17.08 9.86 -4.55
N GLY A 268 17.32 9.37 -5.77
CA GLY A 268 16.97 8.02 -6.20
C GLY A 268 18.08 7.37 -7.00
N THR A 269 17.90 6.11 -7.37
CA THR A 269 18.90 5.41 -8.20
C THR A 269 18.77 5.81 -9.66
N LEU A 270 17.55 5.71 -10.22
CA LEU A 270 17.29 6.07 -11.62
C LEU A 270 16.98 7.56 -11.77
N ILE A 271 16.09 8.09 -10.93
CA ILE A 271 15.58 9.47 -11.03
C ILE A 271 15.76 10.19 -9.70
N GLY A 272 16.39 11.38 -9.74
CA GLY A 272 16.46 12.27 -8.59
C GLY A 272 15.12 12.94 -8.29
N ALA A 273 14.55 13.66 -9.26
CA ALA A 273 13.28 14.36 -9.12
C ALA A 273 12.45 14.33 -10.41
N VAL A 274 11.15 14.08 -10.26
CA VAL A 274 10.14 14.25 -11.31
C VAL A 274 9.52 15.64 -11.17
N VAL A 275 9.51 16.44 -12.23
CA VAL A 275 9.02 17.83 -12.22
C VAL A 275 7.83 18.06 -13.14
N GLY A 276 6.93 18.94 -12.73
CA GLY A 276 5.77 19.33 -13.53
C GLY A 276 6.12 20.41 -14.55
N ILE A 277 5.58 20.31 -15.77
CA ILE A 277 5.80 21.32 -16.81
C ILE A 277 4.80 22.46 -16.63
N SER A 278 5.30 23.68 -16.40
CA SER A 278 4.45 24.85 -16.16
C SER A 278 3.58 25.19 -17.37
N GLY A 279 2.26 25.28 -17.16
CA GLY A 279 1.30 25.70 -18.19
C GLY A 279 0.85 24.60 -19.17
N ILE A 280 1.28 23.34 -18.98
CA ILE A 280 0.81 22.19 -19.74
C ILE A 280 -0.06 21.30 -18.83
N ASP A 281 -1.00 20.55 -19.43
CA ASP A 281 -1.70 19.48 -18.73
C ASP A 281 -0.72 18.36 -18.31
N GLN A 282 -1.07 17.59 -17.27
CA GLN A 282 -0.13 16.69 -16.58
C GLN A 282 0.32 15.52 -17.48
N THR A 283 1.39 15.74 -18.24
CA THR A 283 2.08 14.67 -18.98
C THR A 283 2.75 13.76 -17.95
N PRO A 284 2.37 12.48 -17.84
CA PRO A 284 2.92 11.58 -16.82
C PRO A 284 4.39 11.26 -17.11
N THR A 285 5.19 11.14 -16.05
CA THR A 285 6.46 10.42 -16.14
C THR A 285 6.19 8.94 -15.84
N VAL A 286 6.54 8.05 -16.77
CA VAL A 286 6.15 6.64 -16.76
C VAL A 286 7.35 5.73 -16.61
N LEU A 287 7.37 4.90 -15.57
CA LEU A 287 8.40 3.89 -15.31
C LEU A 287 7.77 2.50 -15.40
N ARG A 288 8.33 1.60 -16.21
CA ARG A 288 7.85 0.22 -16.36
C ARG A 288 8.97 -0.79 -16.26
N ASN A 289 8.77 -1.89 -15.53
CA ASN A 289 9.73 -3.00 -15.48
C ASN A 289 11.15 -2.53 -15.09
N ILE A 290 11.24 -1.62 -14.11
CA ILE A 290 12.50 -1.06 -13.59
C ILE A 290 12.92 -1.87 -12.37
N ARG A 291 14.15 -2.37 -12.35
CA ARG A 291 14.73 -3.10 -11.21
C ARG A 291 15.96 -2.38 -10.68
N VAL A 292 16.07 -2.28 -9.36
CA VAL A 292 17.31 -1.89 -8.67
C VAL A 292 17.67 -2.99 -7.68
N ARG A 293 18.93 -3.41 -7.62
CA ARG A 293 19.37 -4.51 -6.74
C ARG A 293 20.75 -4.31 -6.14
N GLN A 294 20.93 -4.80 -4.92
CA GLN A 294 22.23 -5.05 -4.32
C GLN A 294 22.53 -6.55 -4.47
N GLU A 295 23.68 -6.88 -5.07
CA GLU A 295 24.03 -8.27 -5.42
C GLU A 295 25.41 -8.67 -4.88
N SER A 296 26.43 -7.85 -5.12
CA SER A 296 27.83 -8.14 -4.75
C SER A 296 28.51 -7.08 -3.87
N SER A 297 28.03 -5.83 -3.91
CA SER A 297 28.71 -4.70 -3.27
C SER A 297 28.00 -4.25 -2.00
N THR A 298 28.66 -4.42 -0.85
CA THR A 298 28.18 -3.91 0.45
C THR A 298 28.17 -2.38 0.54
N ALA A 299 28.76 -1.67 -0.43
CA ALA A 299 28.75 -0.21 -0.52
C ALA A 299 27.55 0.33 -1.31
N SER A 300 26.75 -0.55 -1.91
CA SER A 300 25.61 -0.20 -2.76
C SER A 300 24.38 0.11 -1.93
N GLU A 301 23.90 1.34 -2.05
CA GLU A 301 22.83 1.90 -1.21
C GLU A 301 22.27 3.20 -1.81
N VAL A 302 21.10 3.61 -1.31
CA VAL A 302 20.53 4.94 -1.51
C VAL A 302 20.53 5.69 -0.18
N TYR A 303 21.19 6.85 -0.15
CA TYR A 303 21.25 7.76 1.00
C TYR A 303 20.98 9.20 0.56
N GLY A 304 20.06 9.89 1.23
CA GLY A 304 19.84 11.31 0.94
C GLY A 304 19.29 12.13 2.10
N THR A 305 19.14 13.44 1.86
CA THR A 305 18.85 14.42 2.92
C THR A 305 17.40 14.89 3.03
N ASN A 306 16.53 14.69 2.01
CA ASN A 306 15.14 15.17 2.10
C ASN A 306 14.09 14.19 1.54
N PHE A 307 14.14 13.87 0.26
CA PHE A 307 13.28 12.88 -0.41
C PHE A 307 14.16 11.74 -0.90
N VAL A 308 13.99 10.52 -0.38
CA VAL A 308 14.90 9.40 -0.69
C VAL A 308 14.11 8.15 -1.10
N GLY A 309 14.23 7.75 -2.36
CA GLY A 309 13.54 6.57 -2.89
C GLY A 309 14.50 5.59 -3.55
N GLY A 310 14.25 4.28 -3.44
CA GLY A 310 15.11 3.28 -4.08
C GLY A 310 15.24 3.46 -5.60
N ILE A 311 14.22 4.00 -6.28
CA ILE A 311 14.21 4.25 -7.74
C ILE A 311 14.07 5.75 -8.04
N VAL A 312 13.09 6.41 -7.41
CA VAL A 312 12.73 7.82 -7.64
C VAL A 312 12.82 8.61 -6.34
N GLY A 313 13.65 9.66 -6.29
CA GLY A 313 13.80 10.50 -5.10
C GLY A 313 12.53 11.27 -4.74
N GLY A 314 12.18 12.28 -5.54
CA GLY A 314 11.06 13.19 -5.27
C GLY A 314 10.11 13.40 -6.44
N VAL A 315 8.86 13.79 -6.15
CA VAL A 315 7.84 14.22 -7.11
C VAL A 315 7.44 15.67 -6.80
N ASP A 316 7.83 16.61 -7.65
CA ASP A 316 7.58 18.04 -7.46
C ASP A 316 6.13 18.43 -7.76
N ALA A 317 5.80 19.67 -7.43
CA ALA A 317 4.42 20.14 -7.38
C ALA A 317 3.73 20.07 -8.74
N ASN A 318 2.51 19.53 -8.76
CA ASN A 318 1.71 19.27 -9.96
C ASN A 318 2.33 18.26 -10.95
N ALA A 319 3.40 17.54 -10.57
CA ALA A 319 3.93 16.44 -11.37
C ALA A 319 3.10 15.16 -11.16
N LEU A 320 3.08 14.30 -12.18
CA LEU A 320 2.39 13.02 -12.19
C LEU A 320 3.41 11.90 -12.46
N LEU A 321 3.63 11.05 -11.47
CA LEU A 321 4.46 9.86 -11.57
C LEU A 321 3.58 8.62 -11.76
N MET A 322 3.94 7.76 -12.71
CA MET A 322 3.34 6.45 -12.90
C MET A 322 4.42 5.38 -12.86
N MET A 323 4.30 4.41 -11.96
CA MET A 323 5.22 3.29 -11.84
C MET A 323 4.47 1.97 -11.98
N THR A 324 5.01 1.05 -12.78
CA THR A 324 4.45 -0.29 -12.91
C THR A 324 5.53 -1.36 -12.98
N ALA A 325 5.29 -2.51 -12.33
CA ALA A 325 6.23 -3.64 -12.33
C ALA A 325 7.65 -3.26 -11.87
N CYS A 326 7.75 -2.26 -10.99
CA CYS A 326 9.03 -1.73 -10.52
C CYS A 326 9.43 -2.38 -9.20
N VAL A 327 10.71 -2.79 -9.08
CA VAL A 327 11.19 -3.61 -7.97
C VAL A 327 12.47 -3.05 -7.37
N ASN A 328 12.53 -2.98 -6.04
CA ASN A 328 13.78 -2.84 -5.29
C ASN A 328 14.11 -4.17 -4.60
N GLU A 329 15.13 -4.84 -5.13
CA GLU A 329 15.62 -6.14 -4.69
C GLU A 329 16.82 -5.91 -3.75
N ASN A 330 16.52 -5.64 -2.49
CA ASN A 330 17.49 -5.52 -1.39
C ASN A 330 18.43 -4.30 -1.41
N LEU A 331 18.31 -3.33 -2.32
CA LEU A 331 19.13 -2.10 -2.30
C LEU A 331 18.70 -1.19 -1.12
N PRO A 332 19.50 -1.05 -0.04
CA PRO A 332 19.03 -0.39 1.17
C PRO A 332 18.77 1.10 0.97
N VAL A 333 17.68 1.60 1.56
CA VAL A 333 17.30 3.03 1.48
C VAL A 333 17.34 3.65 2.86
N SER A 334 18.06 4.77 3.01
CA SER A 334 18.20 5.48 4.29
C SER A 334 18.31 7.00 4.12
N ASN A 335 18.05 7.76 5.19
CA ASN A 335 18.19 9.23 5.17
C ASN A 335 18.92 9.76 6.41
N GLU A 336 19.25 11.05 6.40
CA GLU A 336 19.74 11.76 7.58
C GLU A 336 18.63 12.16 8.55
N LYS A 337 19.01 12.65 9.74
CA LYS A 337 18.09 12.97 10.85
C LYS A 337 17.04 14.04 10.52
N GLU A 338 17.37 14.98 9.64
CA GLU A 338 16.47 16.06 9.21
C GLU A 338 15.66 15.68 7.95
N GLY A 339 15.79 14.43 7.47
CA GLY A 339 15.10 13.95 6.28
C GLY A 339 13.58 13.93 6.43
N SER A 340 12.87 14.28 5.35
CA SER A 340 11.41 14.33 5.35
C SER A 340 10.78 12.99 4.93
N PHE A 341 11.01 12.59 3.68
CA PHE A 341 10.24 11.54 3.02
C PHE A 341 11.16 10.45 2.50
N ILE A 342 10.83 9.19 2.80
CA ILE A 342 11.64 8.04 2.38
C ILE A 342 10.77 6.83 2.04
N GLY A 343 11.06 6.19 0.91
CA GLY A 343 10.35 5.01 0.43
C GLY A 343 11.27 3.99 -0.22
N GLY A 344 10.90 2.70 -0.16
CA GLY A 344 11.69 1.65 -0.83
C GLY A 344 11.77 1.82 -2.34
N LEU A 345 10.79 2.50 -2.97
CA LEU A 345 10.79 2.85 -4.39
C LEU A 345 10.74 4.36 -4.64
N VAL A 346 9.80 5.08 -3.99
CA VAL A 346 9.57 6.52 -4.19
C VAL A 346 9.76 7.26 -2.87
N GLY A 347 10.66 8.24 -2.82
CA GLY A 347 10.91 8.99 -1.58
C GLY A 347 9.67 9.75 -1.13
N GLY A 348 9.13 10.64 -1.96
CA GLY A 348 7.84 11.27 -1.72
C GLY A 348 7.51 12.38 -2.71
N GLY A 349 6.44 13.12 -2.43
CA GLY A 349 5.96 14.22 -3.26
C GLY A 349 5.70 15.50 -2.47
N THR A 350 5.66 16.61 -3.20
CA THR A 350 5.30 17.94 -2.68
C THR A 350 3.82 18.26 -2.96
N ILE A 351 3.41 19.52 -2.77
CA ILE A 351 2.01 19.95 -2.87
C ILE A 351 1.48 19.73 -4.30
N ASN A 352 0.27 19.18 -4.44
CA ASN A 352 -0.35 18.74 -5.70
C ASN A 352 0.44 17.67 -6.48
N ALA A 353 1.44 17.02 -5.90
CA ALA A 353 2.08 15.87 -6.55
C ALA A 353 1.12 14.66 -6.55
N THR A 354 1.11 13.92 -7.65
CA THR A 354 0.30 12.70 -7.81
C THR A 354 1.18 11.52 -8.17
N ALA A 355 0.96 10.36 -7.53
CA ALA A 355 1.66 9.12 -7.84
C ALA A 355 0.69 7.95 -8.05
N VAL A 356 0.82 7.25 -9.19
CA VAL A 356 0.10 6.00 -9.47
C VAL A 356 1.10 4.86 -9.47
N LEU A 357 0.92 3.89 -8.59
CA LEU A 357 1.83 2.75 -8.42
C LEU A 357 1.06 1.45 -8.56
N ASP A 358 1.49 0.61 -9.49
CA ASP A 358 0.89 -0.70 -9.72
C ASP A 358 1.94 -1.81 -9.78
N SER A 359 1.63 -2.99 -9.25
CA SER A 359 2.50 -4.19 -9.35
C SER A 359 3.94 -3.93 -8.85
N CYS A 360 4.11 -2.99 -7.92
CA CYS A 360 5.42 -2.54 -7.45
C CYS A 360 5.82 -3.27 -6.16
N VAL A 361 7.08 -3.68 -6.07
CA VAL A 361 7.56 -4.58 -5.01
C VAL A 361 8.82 -4.03 -4.34
N ASN A 362 8.87 -4.05 -3.01
CA ASN A 362 10.07 -3.72 -2.25
C ASN A 362 10.50 -4.90 -1.35
N HIS A 363 11.72 -5.39 -1.56
CA HIS A 363 12.41 -6.31 -0.66
C HIS A 363 13.41 -5.60 0.25
N ALA A 364 13.82 -4.36 -0.08
CA ALA A 364 14.86 -3.66 0.64
C ALA A 364 14.40 -3.11 1.99
N ARG A 365 15.31 -3.16 2.98
CA ARG A 365 15.11 -2.47 4.24
C ARG A 365 15.08 -0.96 4.03
N VAL A 366 14.06 -0.31 4.57
CA VAL A 366 13.92 1.15 4.61
C VAL A 366 14.20 1.61 6.03
N SER A 367 15.20 2.50 6.22
CA SER A 367 15.61 2.97 7.54
C SER A 367 15.69 4.49 7.61
N ALA A 368 14.70 5.11 8.24
CA ALA A 368 14.66 6.55 8.43
C ALA A 368 15.30 6.97 9.75
N ALA A 369 16.18 7.98 9.67
CA ALA A 369 16.52 8.82 10.82
C ALA A 369 15.65 10.09 10.87
N GLY A 370 14.99 10.42 9.76
CA GLY A 370 14.11 11.56 9.55
C GLY A 370 12.80 11.59 10.36
N VAL A 371 12.04 12.68 10.17
CA VAL A 371 10.92 13.06 11.07
C VAL A 371 9.53 13.10 10.44
N ARG A 372 9.38 13.14 9.11
CA ARG A 372 8.04 13.18 8.48
C ARG A 372 7.48 11.80 8.18
N CYS A 373 7.65 11.27 6.97
CA CYS A 373 6.92 10.10 6.52
C CYS A 373 7.81 9.03 5.87
N THR A 374 7.61 7.77 6.27
CA THR A 374 8.40 6.61 5.80
C THR A 374 7.50 5.47 5.34
N GLY A 375 7.68 5.01 4.10
CA GLY A 375 6.95 3.87 3.53
C GLY A 375 7.87 2.75 3.07
N GLY A 376 7.40 1.51 3.04
CA GLY A 376 8.12 0.44 2.33
C GLY A 376 8.07 0.61 0.81
N ILE A 377 7.02 1.21 0.26
CA ILE A 377 6.92 1.54 -1.18
C ILE A 377 7.13 3.04 -1.42
N ILE A 378 6.32 3.90 -0.78
CA ILE A 378 6.34 5.37 -0.96
C ILE A 378 6.35 6.12 0.37
N GLY A 379 7.28 7.06 0.57
CA GLY A 379 7.34 7.83 1.83
C GLY A 379 6.12 8.70 2.05
N GLY A 380 5.69 9.45 1.04
CA GLY A 380 4.37 10.07 1.04
C GLY A 380 4.12 11.09 -0.06
N VAL A 381 2.85 11.35 -0.40
CA VAL A 381 2.43 12.23 -1.52
C VAL A 381 1.01 12.78 -1.29
N GLU A 382 0.61 13.88 -1.93
CA GLU A 382 -0.72 14.48 -1.71
C GLU A 382 -1.87 13.72 -2.37
N ALA A 383 -1.64 13.08 -3.53
CA ALA A 383 -2.60 12.15 -4.12
C ALA A 383 -1.89 10.86 -4.56
N ALA A 384 -2.42 9.71 -4.16
CA ALA A 384 -1.94 8.41 -4.61
C ALA A 384 -3.06 7.48 -5.06
N ASN A 385 -2.77 6.65 -6.06
CA ASN A 385 -3.49 5.40 -6.31
C ASN A 385 -2.47 4.26 -6.29
N ILE A 386 -2.62 3.31 -5.35
CA ILE A 386 -1.65 2.22 -5.14
C ILE A 386 -2.38 0.87 -5.24
N SER A 387 -2.15 0.16 -6.33
CA SER A 387 -2.74 -1.16 -6.60
C SER A 387 -1.70 -2.26 -6.65
N ASN A 388 -2.06 -3.50 -6.29
CA ASN A 388 -1.26 -4.69 -6.57
C ASN A 388 0.17 -4.72 -5.94
N CYS A 389 0.52 -3.76 -5.08
CA CYS A 389 1.87 -3.56 -4.55
C CYS A 389 2.18 -4.46 -3.34
N ILE A 390 3.45 -4.80 -3.13
CA ILE A 390 3.90 -5.67 -2.02
C ILE A 390 5.17 -5.13 -1.37
N ASN A 391 5.18 -5.01 -0.03
CA ASN A 391 6.39 -4.74 0.73
C ASN A 391 6.81 -5.96 1.58
N TYR A 392 7.97 -6.52 1.28
CA TYR A 392 8.66 -7.53 2.10
C TYR A 392 9.76 -6.91 2.98
N GLY A 393 10.26 -5.74 2.61
CA GLY A 393 11.37 -5.07 3.31
C GLY A 393 10.94 -4.44 4.64
N GLY A 394 11.69 -4.69 5.71
CA GLY A 394 11.41 -4.08 7.02
C GLY A 394 11.55 -2.55 6.99
N VAL A 395 10.60 -1.86 7.63
CA VAL A 395 10.47 -0.40 7.65
C VAL A 395 10.74 0.11 9.07
N ASN A 396 11.85 0.82 9.28
CA ASN A 396 12.30 1.27 10.60
C ASN A 396 12.49 2.79 10.64
N ALA A 397 11.57 3.49 11.29
CA ALA A 397 11.48 4.95 11.35
C ALA A 397 11.02 5.46 12.73
N PRO A 398 11.79 5.22 13.81
CA PRO A 398 11.38 5.46 15.21
C PRO A 398 11.25 6.94 15.62
N SER A 399 11.36 7.88 14.66
CA SER A 399 11.20 9.32 14.87
C SER A 399 10.19 9.97 13.91
N CYS A 400 9.58 9.20 12.99
CA CYS A 400 8.66 9.73 11.99
C CYS A 400 7.23 9.95 12.52
N MET A 401 6.55 10.92 11.91
CA MET A 401 5.14 11.27 12.13
C MET A 401 4.15 10.31 11.45
N GLY A 402 4.55 9.66 10.36
CA GLY A 402 3.76 8.66 9.64
C GLY A 402 4.66 7.54 9.13
N VAL A 403 4.35 6.29 9.47
CA VAL A 403 5.15 5.11 9.06
C VAL A 403 4.24 3.98 8.59
N GLY A 404 4.44 3.49 7.37
CA GLY A 404 3.63 2.42 6.79
C GLY A 404 4.46 1.38 6.05
N GLY A 405 3.98 0.14 6.00
CA GLY A 405 4.59 -0.91 5.17
C GLY A 405 4.46 -0.60 3.67
N ILE A 406 3.40 0.06 3.23
CA ILE A 406 3.24 0.55 1.84
C ILE A 406 3.54 2.04 1.77
N ALA A 407 2.77 2.88 2.48
CA ALA A 407 2.88 4.33 2.42
C ALA A 407 3.07 4.98 3.80
N GLY A 408 4.06 5.87 3.93
CA GLY A 408 4.29 6.58 5.18
C GLY A 408 3.20 7.60 5.51
N GLY A 409 2.88 8.48 4.56
CA GLY A 409 1.70 9.32 4.67
C GLY A 409 1.14 9.84 3.36
N LEU A 410 -0.17 10.10 3.32
CA LEU A 410 -0.88 10.43 2.09
C LEU A 410 -1.87 11.59 2.28
N GLY A 411 -2.10 12.38 1.25
CA GLY A 411 -3.35 13.15 1.12
C GLY A 411 -4.48 12.26 0.57
N THR A 412 -5.49 12.86 -0.06
CA THR A 412 -6.67 12.12 -0.57
C THR A 412 -6.26 11.06 -1.60
N SER A 413 -6.46 9.78 -1.26
CA SER A 413 -5.84 8.66 -1.99
C SER A 413 -6.68 7.38 -1.98
N SER A 414 -6.30 6.40 -2.81
CA SER A 414 -6.86 5.05 -2.85
C SER A 414 -5.79 3.95 -2.80
N MET A 415 -6.12 2.81 -2.19
CA MET A 415 -5.33 1.57 -2.26
C MET A 415 -6.18 0.33 -2.52
N ALA A 416 -5.67 -0.62 -3.30
CA ALA A 416 -6.35 -1.88 -3.62
C ALA A 416 -5.39 -3.08 -3.70
N ALA A 417 -5.75 -4.21 -3.08
CA ALA A 417 -4.99 -5.47 -3.16
C ALA A 417 -3.50 -5.35 -2.75
N VAL A 418 -3.20 -4.49 -1.78
CA VAL A 418 -1.84 -4.20 -1.30
C VAL A 418 -1.44 -5.09 -0.12
N VAL A 419 -0.17 -5.52 -0.07
CA VAL A 419 0.30 -6.49 0.94
C VAL A 419 1.57 -6.02 1.65
N ASN A 420 1.62 -6.14 2.97
CA ASN A 420 2.84 -5.94 3.76
C ASN A 420 3.23 -7.20 4.54
N GLU A 421 4.47 -7.64 4.33
CA GLU A 421 5.17 -8.72 5.03
C GLU A 421 6.45 -8.23 5.76
N GLY A 422 6.88 -6.98 5.55
CA GLY A 422 7.99 -6.37 6.28
C GLY A 422 7.58 -5.79 7.65
N GLU A 423 8.33 -6.09 8.73
CA GLU A 423 8.07 -5.50 10.05
C GLU A 423 8.14 -3.97 10.01
N VAL A 424 7.14 -3.31 10.60
CA VAL A 424 7.02 -1.85 10.62
C VAL A 424 7.27 -1.33 12.03
N THR A 425 8.26 -0.46 12.21
CA THR A 425 8.54 0.24 13.47
C THR A 425 8.53 1.75 13.24
N GLY A 426 7.60 2.45 13.90
CA GLY A 426 7.42 3.90 13.82
C GLY A 426 7.28 4.55 15.20
N SER A 427 7.07 5.86 15.21
CA SER A 427 6.78 6.62 16.44
C SER A 427 5.31 6.99 16.52
N MET A 428 4.82 7.77 15.56
CA MET A 428 3.44 8.24 15.51
C MET A 428 2.83 7.83 14.18
N GLY A 429 1.50 7.67 14.14
CA GLY A 429 0.78 7.33 12.91
C GLY A 429 1.40 6.12 12.21
N THR A 430 1.44 4.97 12.91
CA THR A 430 2.17 3.79 12.45
C THR A 430 1.19 2.70 12.03
N GLY A 431 1.17 2.34 10.75
CA GLY A 431 0.30 1.32 10.18
C GLY A 431 1.07 0.20 9.51
N GLY A 432 0.51 -1.02 9.43
CA GLY A 432 1.09 -2.07 8.59
C GLY A 432 1.04 -1.74 7.09
N ILE A 433 0.08 -0.92 6.65
CA ILE A 433 -0.08 -0.50 5.26
C ILE A 433 0.15 1.01 5.11
N LEU A 434 -0.62 1.84 5.82
CA LEU A 434 -0.56 3.30 5.75
C LEU A 434 -0.27 3.89 7.13
N GLY A 435 0.73 4.77 7.23
CA GLY A 435 1.03 5.47 8.46
C GLY A 435 -0.02 6.50 8.86
N SER A 436 -0.01 7.66 8.19
CA SER A 436 -0.85 8.82 8.55
C SER A 436 -1.41 9.54 7.31
N THR A 437 -2.66 10.03 7.36
CA THR A 437 -3.10 11.03 6.36
C THR A 437 -2.83 12.48 6.76
N VAL A 438 -2.15 12.72 7.89
CA VAL A 438 -1.78 14.06 8.39
C VAL A 438 -0.38 14.43 7.89
N MET A 439 -0.30 14.88 6.65
CA MET A 439 0.96 15.29 5.99
C MET A 439 1.58 16.58 6.58
N ASN A 440 0.79 17.41 7.27
CA ASN A 440 1.29 18.55 8.04
C ASN A 440 0.48 18.75 9.34
N ARG A 441 1.14 18.66 10.50
CA ARG A 441 0.49 18.85 11.81
C ARG A 441 0.20 20.30 12.18
N GLU A 442 0.82 21.28 11.52
CA GLU A 442 0.47 22.70 11.69
C GLU A 442 -0.84 23.10 10.99
N ASP A 443 -1.30 22.25 10.07
CA ASP A 443 -2.62 22.36 9.42
C ASP A 443 -3.59 21.33 9.99
N GLY A 444 -3.07 20.19 10.51
CA GLY A 444 -3.76 19.13 11.26
C GLY A 444 -5.00 18.52 10.61
N SER A 445 -5.26 18.86 9.35
CA SER A 445 -6.30 18.26 8.52
C SER A 445 -5.95 16.81 8.23
N PHE A 446 -6.90 15.92 8.50
CA PHE A 446 -6.88 14.56 7.98
C PHE A 446 -7.34 14.60 6.52
N ASN A 447 -6.84 13.68 5.72
CA ASN A 447 -7.32 13.45 4.35
C ASN A 447 -7.99 12.08 4.26
N ASP A 448 -8.88 11.93 3.28
CA ASP A 448 -9.63 10.71 3.04
C ASP A 448 -8.76 9.62 2.40
N ILE A 449 -8.79 8.40 2.96
CA ILE A 449 -8.25 7.19 2.33
C ILE A 449 -9.37 6.19 2.07
N ILE A 450 -9.37 5.61 0.86
CA ILE A 450 -10.22 4.47 0.52
C ILE A 450 -9.31 3.26 0.29
N MET A 451 -9.59 2.14 0.96
CA MET A 451 -8.71 0.99 0.98
C MET A 451 -9.50 -0.31 0.93
N THR A 452 -9.21 -1.15 -0.06
CA THR A 452 -9.86 -2.45 -0.29
C THR A 452 -8.82 -3.57 -0.34
N SER A 453 -9.07 -4.66 0.36
CA SER A 453 -8.20 -5.85 0.40
C SER A 453 -6.73 -5.50 0.68
N ALA A 454 -6.50 -4.67 1.70
CA ALA A 454 -5.17 -4.38 2.20
C ALA A 454 -4.80 -5.37 3.32
N HIS A 455 -3.70 -6.10 3.13
CA HIS A 455 -3.33 -7.24 3.98
C HIS A 455 -1.99 -7.00 4.65
N ASN A 456 -1.96 -6.91 5.99
CA ASN A 456 -0.73 -6.86 6.77
C ASN A 456 -0.48 -8.19 7.48
N TYR A 457 0.62 -8.84 7.17
CA TYR A 457 1.09 -10.08 7.81
C TYR A 457 2.23 -9.85 8.81
N ALA A 458 2.76 -8.62 8.89
CA ALA A 458 3.98 -8.31 9.64
C ALA A 458 3.69 -7.56 10.95
N THR A 459 4.58 -7.71 11.94
CA THR A 459 4.46 -6.98 13.21
C THR A 459 4.52 -5.47 13.00
N VAL A 460 3.66 -4.72 13.70
CA VAL A 460 3.60 -3.27 13.68
C VAL A 460 3.87 -2.73 15.09
N ARG A 461 4.88 -1.87 15.23
CA ARG A 461 5.32 -1.28 16.50
C ARG A 461 5.27 0.24 16.39
N GLY A 462 4.44 0.88 17.21
CA GLY A 462 4.35 2.33 17.30
C GLY A 462 4.38 2.84 18.74
N THR A 463 4.52 4.14 18.89
CA THR A 463 4.25 4.83 20.16
C THR A 463 2.79 5.26 20.19
N ASP A 464 2.37 6.14 19.27
CA ASP A 464 1.02 6.67 19.20
C ASP A 464 0.33 6.37 17.87
N ASN A 465 -0.98 6.12 17.93
CA ASN A 465 -1.85 5.86 16.77
C ASN A 465 -1.30 4.70 15.92
N THR A 466 -1.29 3.50 16.52
CA THR A 466 -0.74 2.28 15.91
C THR A 466 -1.86 1.40 15.38
N GLY A 467 -1.88 1.14 14.07
CA GLY A 467 -2.87 0.26 13.43
C GLY A 467 -2.22 -0.94 12.76
N GLY A 468 -2.88 -2.09 12.72
CA GLY A 468 -2.42 -3.20 11.87
C GLY A 468 -2.51 -2.85 10.38
N ILE A 469 -3.46 -2.00 9.97
CA ILE A 469 -3.59 -1.50 8.58
C ILE A 469 -3.24 0.00 8.51
N VAL A 470 -3.94 0.86 9.26
CA VAL A 470 -3.77 2.33 9.21
C VAL A 470 -3.45 2.91 10.59
N GLY A 471 -2.38 3.70 10.70
CA GLY A 471 -2.05 4.38 11.96
C GLY A 471 -3.08 5.46 12.35
N GLU A 472 -3.16 6.53 11.55
CA GLU A 472 -4.16 7.61 11.71
C GLU A 472 -4.72 8.13 10.37
N ALA A 473 -6.06 8.11 10.19
CA ALA A 473 -6.70 8.64 8.97
C ALA A 473 -8.21 8.89 9.14
N GLN A 474 -8.81 9.68 8.24
CA GLN A 474 -10.23 9.50 7.89
C GLN A 474 -10.29 8.41 6.81
N ALA A 475 -10.90 7.26 7.11
CA ALA A 475 -10.76 6.07 6.28
C ALA A 475 -12.08 5.37 5.97
N MET A 476 -12.19 4.89 4.73
CA MET A 476 -13.05 3.77 4.37
C MET A 476 -12.18 2.53 4.13
N LEU A 477 -12.41 1.47 4.90
CA LEU A 477 -11.73 0.17 4.77
C LEU A 477 -12.76 -0.90 4.39
N SER A 478 -12.48 -1.67 3.34
CA SER A 478 -13.21 -2.88 2.98
C SER A 478 -12.27 -4.08 2.91
N ASP A 479 -12.72 -5.25 3.38
CA ASP A 479 -12.07 -6.53 3.12
C ASP A 479 -10.60 -6.61 3.59
N CYS A 480 -10.21 -5.75 4.54
CA CYS A 480 -8.83 -5.61 4.98
C CYS A 480 -8.49 -6.63 6.08
N TYR A 481 -7.27 -7.16 6.03
CA TYR A 481 -6.83 -8.25 6.89
C TYR A 481 -5.54 -7.93 7.63
N ASN A 482 -5.59 -7.99 8.97
CA ASN A 482 -4.38 -7.91 9.79
C ASN A 482 -4.09 -9.24 10.47
N ARG A 483 -2.97 -9.86 10.11
CA ARG A 483 -2.35 -11.01 10.78
C ARG A 483 -0.97 -10.64 11.37
N GLY A 484 -0.64 -9.35 11.39
CA GLY A 484 0.51 -8.81 12.12
C GLY A 484 0.17 -8.51 13.58
N GLN A 485 1.10 -8.80 14.51
CA GLN A 485 0.94 -8.33 15.89
C GLN A 485 1.02 -6.79 15.94
N VAL A 486 0.08 -6.14 16.64
CA VAL A 486 0.06 -4.67 16.81
C VAL A 486 0.52 -4.33 18.23
N ILE A 487 1.50 -3.44 18.35
CA ILE A 487 2.09 -3.01 19.63
C ILE A 487 2.20 -1.48 19.65
N GLY A 488 1.27 -0.83 20.36
CA GLY A 488 1.30 0.61 20.64
C GLY A 488 1.77 0.89 22.08
N SER A 489 2.95 1.48 22.24
CA SER A 489 3.50 1.76 23.59
C SER A 489 2.91 3.01 24.28
N GLY A 490 2.13 3.81 23.55
CA GLY A 490 1.44 5.01 24.01
C GLY A 490 -0.08 4.90 23.90
N THR A 491 -0.70 5.84 23.20
CA THR A 491 -2.11 6.23 23.46
C THR A 491 -3.15 5.29 22.86
N PHE A 492 -3.15 5.09 21.54
CA PHE A 492 -4.18 4.32 20.83
C PHE A 492 -3.55 3.24 19.95
N ALA A 493 -4.02 1.99 20.09
CA ALA A 493 -3.71 0.89 19.18
C ALA A 493 -4.99 0.18 18.70
N GLY A 494 -5.02 -0.23 17.43
CA GLY A 494 -6.11 -1.01 16.86
C GLY A 494 -5.66 -2.06 15.85
N GLY A 495 -6.39 -3.18 15.75
CA GLY A 495 -6.07 -4.23 14.76
C GLY A 495 -6.20 -3.74 13.31
N MET A 496 -7.19 -2.90 13.01
CA MET A 496 -7.26 -2.16 11.73
C MET A 496 -6.66 -0.77 11.88
N MET A 497 -7.21 0.05 12.80
CA MET A 497 -6.92 1.47 12.91
C MET A 497 -6.52 1.92 14.33
N GLY A 498 -5.42 2.65 14.45
CA GLY A 498 -5.03 3.27 15.72
C GLY A 498 -6.00 4.39 16.12
N PHE A 499 -6.07 5.44 15.31
CA PHE A 499 -6.98 6.58 15.50
C PHE A 499 -7.70 6.96 14.19
N ALA A 500 -9.00 7.22 14.27
CA ALA A 500 -9.77 7.63 13.10
C ALA A 500 -10.82 8.71 13.45
N PRO A 501 -10.68 9.97 13.00
CA PRO A 501 -11.74 10.97 13.18
C PRO A 501 -13.06 10.50 12.56
N VAL A 502 -12.98 9.89 11.38
CA VAL A 502 -14.08 9.18 10.70
C VAL A 502 -13.58 7.79 10.31
N ALA A 503 -14.29 6.74 10.72
CA ALA A 503 -14.02 5.35 10.34
C ALA A 503 -15.26 4.73 9.69
N VAL A 504 -15.15 4.30 8.44
CA VAL A 504 -16.14 3.42 7.80
C VAL A 504 -15.41 2.11 7.51
N ILE A 505 -15.70 1.05 8.26
CA ILE A 505 -14.95 -0.21 8.18
C ILE A 505 -15.96 -1.33 7.97
N HIS A 506 -15.80 -2.11 6.91
CA HIS A 506 -16.62 -3.30 6.67
C HIS A 506 -15.85 -4.53 6.22
N SER A 507 -16.34 -5.70 6.61
CA SER A 507 -15.78 -7.01 6.26
C SER A 507 -14.27 -7.12 6.57
N CYS A 508 -13.80 -6.41 7.60
CA CYS A 508 -12.38 -6.37 8.00
C CYS A 508 -12.11 -7.29 9.19
N TYR A 509 -10.94 -7.93 9.19
CA TYR A 509 -10.61 -9.02 10.11
C TYR A 509 -9.24 -8.84 10.77
N ASN A 510 -9.21 -8.78 12.10
CA ASN A 510 -7.97 -8.78 12.88
C ASN A 510 -7.69 -10.17 13.48
N ASN A 511 -6.68 -10.86 12.98
CA ASN A 511 -6.25 -12.19 13.41
C ASN A 511 -4.88 -12.19 14.10
N SER A 512 -4.59 -11.17 14.91
CA SER A 512 -3.37 -11.13 15.71
C SER A 512 -3.46 -10.19 16.92
N PRO A 513 -2.62 -10.40 17.95
CA PRO A 513 -2.77 -9.68 19.21
C PRO A 513 -2.57 -8.16 19.06
N VAL A 514 -3.41 -7.39 19.74
CA VAL A 514 -3.34 -5.93 19.83
C VAL A 514 -2.97 -5.54 21.26
N ASN A 515 -1.75 -5.05 21.45
CA ASN A 515 -1.26 -4.57 22.73
C ASN A 515 -1.19 -3.03 22.73
N ALA A 516 -1.80 -2.39 23.72
CA ALA A 516 -1.68 -0.95 23.97
C ALA A 516 -1.21 -0.64 25.40
N SER A 517 -0.72 0.58 25.60
CA SER A 517 -0.55 1.12 26.96
C SER A 517 -1.86 1.70 27.51
N VAL A 518 -2.60 2.50 26.73
CA VAL A 518 -3.79 3.22 27.22
C VAL A 518 -5.11 2.71 26.61
N CYS A 519 -5.24 2.68 25.28
CA CYS A 519 -6.47 2.23 24.61
C CYS A 519 -6.17 1.17 23.54
N ALA A 520 -6.69 -0.05 23.72
CA ALA A 520 -6.55 -1.17 22.78
C ALA A 520 -7.89 -1.57 22.17
N GLY A 521 -8.03 -1.49 20.84
CA GLY A 521 -9.21 -2.00 20.13
C GLY A 521 -8.88 -3.18 19.22
N GLY A 522 -9.68 -4.25 19.19
CA GLY A 522 -9.44 -5.34 18.24
C GLY A 522 -9.61 -4.92 16.78
N ILE A 523 -10.46 -3.92 16.48
CA ILE A 523 -10.57 -3.28 15.16
C ILE A 523 -10.06 -1.83 15.22
N VAL A 524 -10.59 -0.99 16.13
CA VAL A 524 -10.26 0.44 16.19
C VAL A 524 -9.91 0.88 17.62
N GLY A 525 -8.76 1.54 17.79
CA GLY A 525 -8.36 2.11 19.09
C GLY A 525 -9.29 3.24 19.55
N ARG A 526 -9.40 4.31 18.75
CA ARG A 526 -10.35 5.41 19.00
C ARG A 526 -10.98 5.92 17.70
N SER A 527 -12.28 6.23 17.75
CA SER A 527 -12.94 6.99 16.69
C SER A 527 -13.97 7.99 17.20
N ALA A 528 -14.06 9.16 16.55
CA ALA A 528 -15.06 10.18 16.87
C ALA A 528 -16.39 9.91 16.15
N TYR A 529 -16.33 9.54 14.86
CA TYR A 529 -17.47 9.15 14.03
C TYR A 529 -17.19 7.79 13.39
N TYR A 530 -18.04 6.79 13.63
CA TYR A 530 -17.77 5.42 13.18
C TYR A 530 -18.99 4.73 12.58
N ILE A 531 -18.75 3.96 11.52
CA ILE A 531 -19.66 2.95 10.96
C ILE A 531 -18.82 1.68 10.86
N LEU A 532 -19.04 0.76 11.79
CA LEU A 532 -18.36 -0.54 11.84
C LEU A 532 -19.41 -1.61 11.53
N THR A 533 -19.34 -2.23 10.36
CA THR A 533 -20.30 -3.27 9.93
C THR A 533 -19.57 -4.55 9.58
N SER A 534 -20.01 -5.71 10.06
CA SER A 534 -19.42 -6.99 9.67
C SER A 534 -17.90 -7.07 9.92
N ASN A 535 -17.39 -6.59 11.05
CA ASN A 535 -15.95 -6.69 11.38
C ASN A 535 -15.69 -7.71 12.47
N SER A 536 -14.59 -8.47 12.36
CA SER A 536 -14.27 -9.52 13.33
C SER A 536 -12.86 -9.42 13.92
N ASN A 537 -12.77 -9.49 15.25
CA ASN A 537 -11.51 -9.60 15.97
C ASN A 537 -11.32 -11.00 16.53
N LEU A 538 -10.27 -11.69 16.08
CA LEU A 538 -9.82 -12.99 16.57
C LEU A 538 -8.59 -12.87 17.49
N GLY A 539 -7.82 -11.78 17.34
CA GLY A 539 -6.65 -11.52 18.15
C GLY A 539 -6.96 -11.17 19.61
N VAL A 540 -6.08 -11.59 20.53
CA VAL A 540 -6.14 -11.15 21.93
C VAL A 540 -5.89 -9.64 22.01
N VAL A 541 -6.78 -8.91 22.69
CA VAL A 541 -6.65 -7.46 22.90
C VAL A 541 -6.22 -7.21 24.34
N ASN A 542 -5.23 -6.33 24.55
CA ASN A 542 -4.66 -6.09 25.87
C ASN A 542 -4.28 -4.60 26.03
N SER A 543 -4.82 -3.95 27.06
CA SER A 543 -4.40 -2.62 27.50
C SER A 543 -3.78 -2.68 28.89
N SER A 544 -2.51 -2.30 29.02
CA SER A 544 -1.77 -2.46 30.28
C SER A 544 -2.06 -1.42 31.35
N ASN A 545 -2.51 -0.21 30.97
CA ASN A 545 -2.77 0.91 31.88
C ASN A 545 -4.08 1.66 31.56
N GLY A 546 -5.01 1.06 30.81
CA GLY A 546 -6.30 1.69 30.50
C GLY A 546 -7.35 0.73 29.95
N MET A 547 -8.17 1.25 29.04
CA MET A 547 -9.35 0.58 28.50
C MET A 547 -9.01 -0.32 27.30
N ALA A 548 -9.77 -1.40 27.14
CA ALA A 548 -9.65 -2.30 25.98
C ALA A 548 -11.02 -2.75 25.47
N ALA A 549 -11.16 -2.96 24.17
CA ALA A 549 -12.35 -3.60 23.61
C ALA A 549 -12.08 -4.49 22.41
N GLY A 550 -12.91 -5.51 22.22
CA GLY A 550 -12.80 -6.42 21.08
C GLY A 550 -13.05 -5.76 19.72
N ILE A 551 -13.88 -4.71 19.63
CA ILE A 551 -14.11 -3.97 18.37
C ILE A 551 -13.57 -2.54 18.45
N LEU A 552 -14.16 -1.67 19.28
CA LEU A 552 -13.80 -0.25 19.38
C LEU A 552 -13.55 0.15 20.85
N ALA A 553 -12.33 0.52 21.23
CA ALA A 553 -12.08 0.87 22.63
C ALA A 553 -12.83 2.15 23.03
N LEU A 554 -12.67 3.22 22.24
CA LEU A 554 -13.20 4.54 22.58
C LEU A 554 -13.95 5.20 21.42
N GLY A 555 -15.29 5.15 21.47
CA GLY A 555 -16.21 5.75 20.52
C GLY A 555 -16.79 7.09 20.98
N GLY A 556 -16.78 8.08 20.08
CA GLY A 556 -17.43 9.37 20.28
C GLY A 556 -18.97 9.32 20.29
N SER A 557 -19.56 10.51 20.25
CA SER A 557 -21.00 10.79 20.38
C SER A 557 -21.88 10.38 19.20
N THR A 558 -21.32 9.90 18.09
CA THR A 558 -22.10 9.49 16.92
C THR A 558 -21.46 8.30 16.22
N GLY A 559 -22.19 7.20 16.11
CA GLY A 559 -21.71 6.05 15.35
C GLY A 559 -22.61 4.82 15.40
N MET A 560 -22.24 3.83 14.58
CA MET A 560 -22.92 2.54 14.48
C MET A 560 -21.90 1.41 14.57
N ILE A 561 -22.19 0.38 15.35
CA ILE A 561 -21.52 -0.91 15.32
C ILE A 561 -22.58 -1.98 15.06
N ASN A 562 -22.51 -2.64 13.90
CA ASN A 562 -23.47 -3.67 13.50
C ASN A 562 -22.76 -4.94 13.01
N PHE A 563 -23.32 -6.12 13.29
CA PHE A 563 -22.77 -7.43 12.86
C PHE A 563 -21.29 -7.66 13.21
N CYS A 564 -20.75 -6.93 14.19
CA CYS A 564 -19.34 -7.06 14.57
C CYS A 564 -19.14 -8.15 15.62
N THR A 565 -18.08 -8.95 15.48
CA THR A 565 -17.85 -10.11 16.33
C THR A 565 -16.47 -10.11 16.98
N ASN A 566 -16.42 -10.27 18.30
CA ASN A 566 -15.18 -10.48 19.03
C ASN A 566 -15.02 -11.94 19.45
N TYR A 567 -14.07 -12.64 18.85
CA TYR A 567 -13.64 -13.99 19.21
C TYR A 567 -12.44 -13.98 20.19
N GLY A 568 -11.59 -12.95 20.13
CA GLY A 568 -10.38 -12.86 20.95
C GLY A 568 -10.66 -12.40 22.40
N ALA A 569 -9.93 -12.95 23.36
CA ALA A 569 -10.00 -12.49 24.75
C ALA A 569 -9.52 -11.03 24.89
N VAL A 570 -10.14 -10.27 25.81
CA VAL A 570 -9.88 -8.84 26.02
C VAL A 570 -9.45 -8.59 27.47
N TYR A 571 -8.27 -8.02 27.64
CA TYR A 571 -7.66 -7.70 28.93
C TYR A 571 -7.48 -6.18 29.07
N GLY A 572 -7.81 -5.64 30.24
CA GLY A 572 -7.58 -4.23 30.54
C GLY A 572 -7.47 -3.96 32.05
N SER A 573 -6.96 -2.78 32.40
CA SER A 573 -6.86 -2.32 33.79
C SER A 573 -7.94 -1.31 34.19
N ASP A 574 -8.73 -0.85 33.22
CA ASP A 574 -9.89 0.04 33.37
C ASP A 574 -11.11 -0.59 32.66
N ILE A 575 -12.16 0.20 32.37
CA ILE A 575 -13.34 -0.23 31.60
C ILE A 575 -12.95 -1.05 30.36
N THR A 576 -13.43 -2.29 30.30
CA THR A 576 -13.03 -3.25 29.28
C THR A 576 -14.26 -4.01 28.78
N ALA A 577 -14.40 -4.18 27.46
CA ALA A 577 -15.63 -4.72 26.88
C ALA A 577 -15.44 -5.65 25.67
N GLY A 578 -16.35 -6.59 25.45
CA GLY A 578 -16.32 -7.44 24.24
C GLY A 578 -16.50 -6.67 22.93
N ILE A 579 -17.39 -5.67 22.88
CA ILE A 579 -17.62 -4.86 21.67
C ILE A 579 -17.02 -3.46 21.81
N ILE A 580 -17.48 -2.66 22.77
CA ILE A 580 -17.07 -1.26 22.93
C ILE A 580 -16.91 -0.84 24.38
N ALA A 581 -15.73 -0.34 24.79
CA ALA A 581 -15.50 0.01 26.19
C ALA A 581 -16.23 1.31 26.57
N ARG A 582 -16.11 2.37 25.77
CA ARG A 582 -16.89 3.60 25.94
C ARG A 582 -17.57 4.02 24.65
N ALA A 583 -18.90 4.06 24.68
CA ALA A 583 -19.75 4.61 23.63
C ALA A 583 -20.25 6.00 24.05
N GLY A 584 -20.39 6.93 23.10
CA GLY A 584 -21.08 8.21 23.36
C GLY A 584 -20.23 9.25 24.10
N ASP A 585 -18.89 9.19 24.04
CA ASP A 585 -18.03 10.09 24.81
C ASP A 585 -18.13 11.56 24.31
N SER A 586 -18.92 12.37 25.02
CA SER A 586 -19.07 13.82 24.84
C SER A 586 -17.88 14.59 25.47
N TYR A 587 -16.66 14.17 25.11
CA TYR A 587 -15.42 14.76 25.63
C TYR A 587 -15.34 16.26 25.30
N SER A 588 -15.49 17.10 26.33
CA SER A 588 -15.23 18.53 26.21
C SER A 588 -13.74 18.75 25.99
N LEU A 589 -13.36 18.99 24.73
CA LEU A 589 -11.99 19.27 24.30
C LEU A 589 -11.36 20.33 25.24
N ASN A 590 -10.28 19.98 25.93
CA ASN A 590 -9.61 20.93 26.83
C ASN A 590 -8.81 21.96 26.02
N ALA A 591 -8.28 23.03 26.61
CA ALA A 591 -7.58 24.08 25.85
C ALA A 591 -6.34 23.60 25.05
N LYS A 592 -5.72 22.46 25.41
CA LYS A 592 -4.68 21.81 24.59
C LYS A 592 -5.27 20.99 23.45
N ASP A 593 -6.35 20.25 23.67
CA ASP A 593 -7.03 19.47 22.63
C ASP A 593 -7.80 20.36 21.65
N VAL A 594 -8.30 21.50 22.14
CA VAL A 594 -8.79 22.62 21.35
C VAL A 594 -7.63 23.36 20.68
N SER A 595 -6.42 23.38 21.24
CA SER A 595 -5.27 23.90 20.48
C SER A 595 -4.86 22.94 19.36
N SER A 596 -4.86 21.62 19.58
CA SER A 596 -4.60 20.65 18.51
C SER A 596 -5.76 20.60 17.50
N LEU A 597 -7.02 20.73 17.92
CA LEU A 597 -8.16 20.87 17.00
C LEU A 597 -8.24 22.23 16.31
N ILE A 598 -7.96 23.37 16.95
CA ILE A 598 -7.98 24.68 16.26
C ILE A 598 -6.75 24.83 15.35
N VAL A 599 -5.62 24.20 15.67
CA VAL A 599 -4.50 24.04 14.71
C VAL A 599 -4.87 23.07 13.57
N SER A 600 -5.75 22.08 13.82
CA SER A 600 -6.27 21.09 12.83
C SER A 600 -7.45 21.55 11.97
N TYR A 601 -8.24 22.53 12.43
CA TYR A 601 -9.50 22.96 11.80
C TYR A 601 -9.47 24.46 11.39
N GLY A 602 -8.54 25.25 11.93
CA GLY A 602 -8.56 26.72 11.91
C GLY A 602 -8.14 27.42 10.61
N LYS A 603 -7.87 26.68 9.51
CA LYS A 603 -7.52 27.28 8.19
C LYS A 603 -8.50 26.94 7.07
N THR A 604 -9.46 26.05 7.29
CA THR A 604 -10.40 25.59 6.25
C THR A 604 -11.39 26.68 5.85
N THR A 605 -11.87 27.49 6.79
CA THR A 605 -12.83 28.58 6.52
C THR A 605 -12.32 29.59 5.50
N ASN A 606 -11.02 29.96 5.55
CA ASN A 606 -10.43 30.91 4.61
C ASN A 606 -10.13 30.30 3.23
N LYS A 607 -9.80 29.01 3.14
CA LYS A 607 -9.63 28.34 1.83
C LYS A 607 -10.98 28.08 1.17
N VAL A 608 -11.99 27.61 1.91
CA VAL A 608 -13.35 27.36 1.39
C VAL A 608 -14.03 28.67 0.97
N ILE A 609 -14.00 29.73 1.79
CA ILE A 609 -14.58 31.04 1.40
C ILE A 609 -13.85 31.66 0.18
N LYS A 610 -12.55 31.40 0.01
CA LYS A 610 -11.80 31.90 -1.16
C LYS A 610 -12.07 31.06 -2.42
N ALA A 611 -12.19 29.73 -2.29
CA ALA A 611 -12.61 28.83 -3.37
C ALA A 611 -14.06 29.11 -3.83
N LEU A 612 -14.96 29.43 -2.89
CA LEU A 612 -16.34 29.85 -3.18
C LEU A 612 -16.43 31.24 -3.87
N LYS A 613 -15.46 32.13 -3.63
CA LYS A 613 -15.41 33.47 -4.26
C LYS A 613 -14.62 33.53 -5.56
N THR A 614 -13.80 32.53 -5.87
CA THR A 614 -13.06 32.46 -7.14
C THR A 614 -12.75 30.99 -7.47
N PRO A 615 -13.68 30.26 -8.13
CA PRO A 615 -13.45 28.87 -8.47
C PRO A 615 -12.26 28.74 -9.44
N PRO A 616 -11.25 27.91 -9.16
CA PRO A 616 -10.18 27.63 -10.11
C PRO A 616 -10.74 26.95 -11.36
N ALA A 617 -10.41 27.47 -12.54
CA ALA A 617 -10.96 27.03 -13.83
C ALA A 617 -10.61 25.58 -14.25
N LYS A 618 -9.91 24.81 -13.40
CA LYS A 618 -9.50 23.41 -13.65
C LYS A 618 -10.49 22.36 -13.14
N VAL A 619 -11.46 22.73 -12.29
CA VAL A 619 -12.51 21.78 -11.83
C VAL A 619 -13.41 21.34 -12.99
N SER A 620 -13.52 22.14 -14.06
CA SER A 620 -14.27 21.82 -15.28
C SER A 620 -13.69 20.67 -16.10
N GLU A 621 -12.36 20.45 -16.07
CA GLU A 621 -11.70 19.39 -16.84
C GLU A 621 -11.92 18.02 -16.18
N PHE A 622 -11.81 17.95 -14.85
CA PHE A 622 -12.24 16.77 -14.08
C PHE A 622 -13.72 16.45 -14.34
N LYS A 623 -14.60 17.46 -14.28
CA LYS A 623 -16.03 17.30 -14.62
C LYS A 623 -16.27 16.87 -16.07
N ALA A 624 -15.36 17.17 -17.00
CA ALA A 624 -15.46 16.77 -18.40
C ALA A 624 -15.01 15.31 -18.63
N MET A 625 -13.98 14.82 -17.91
CA MET A 625 -13.63 13.39 -17.88
C MET A 625 -14.81 12.56 -17.36
N PHE A 626 -15.38 12.92 -16.21
CA PHE A 626 -16.55 12.24 -15.65
C PHE A 626 -17.78 12.26 -16.58
N LYS A 627 -17.95 13.28 -17.43
CA LYS A 627 -19.10 13.37 -18.35
C LYS A 627 -19.02 12.49 -19.60
N LYS A 628 -17.85 11.93 -19.95
CA LYS A 628 -17.69 10.98 -21.07
C LYS A 628 -17.62 9.52 -20.61
N GLY A 629 -17.37 9.26 -19.33
CA GLY A 629 -17.23 7.92 -18.75
C GLY A 629 -18.54 7.23 -18.35
N GLN A 630 -19.60 7.25 -19.17
CA GLN A 630 -20.92 6.63 -18.84
C GLN A 630 -20.93 5.09 -18.78
N LYS A 631 -19.77 4.45 -18.59
CA LYS A 631 -19.58 3.02 -18.33
C LYS A 631 -18.57 2.73 -17.21
N VAL A 632 -18.05 3.78 -16.57
CA VAL A 632 -17.11 3.66 -15.46
C VAL A 632 -17.85 4.07 -14.20
N LEU A 633 -18.53 3.10 -13.60
CA LEU A 633 -17.79 2.57 -12.48
C LEU A 633 -17.27 1.17 -12.88
N LYS A 634 -15.97 0.96 -12.66
CA LYS A 634 -15.29 -0.33 -12.46
C LYS A 634 -14.13 0.06 -11.54
N ILE A 635 -14.24 -0.05 -10.22
CA ILE A 635 -13.09 0.15 -9.30
C ILE A 635 -12.23 -1.12 -9.34
N PHE A 636 -11.06 -1.18 -9.97
CA PHE A 636 -10.53 -0.36 -11.04
C PHE A 636 -10.54 -1.20 -12.33
N THR A 637 -11.09 -0.71 -13.45
CA THR A 637 -10.39 -0.99 -14.71
C THR A 637 -9.06 -0.24 -14.61
N SER A 638 -8.00 -1.04 -14.68
CA SER A 638 -6.77 -0.85 -13.90
C SER A 638 -5.98 0.42 -14.25
N THR A 639 -4.80 0.59 -13.64
CA THR A 639 -3.78 1.55 -14.10
C THR A 639 -3.58 1.50 -15.63
N LYS A 640 -3.84 0.36 -16.29
CA LYS A 640 -3.97 0.19 -17.75
C LYS A 640 -4.94 1.16 -18.43
N ASP A 641 -6.17 1.39 -17.94
CA ASP A 641 -7.18 2.26 -18.58
C ASP A 641 -6.80 3.75 -18.50
N LEU A 642 -6.30 4.17 -17.34
CA LEU A 642 -5.78 5.52 -17.16
C LEU A 642 -4.56 5.74 -18.07
N LEU A 643 -3.67 4.74 -18.15
CA LEU A 643 -2.53 4.74 -19.05
C LEU A 643 -3.00 4.76 -20.52
N GLU A 644 -3.92 3.91 -20.97
CA GLU A 644 -4.45 3.88 -22.34
C GLU A 644 -5.09 5.21 -22.75
N THR A 645 -5.74 5.91 -21.81
CA THR A 645 -6.38 7.22 -22.06
C THR A 645 -5.36 8.34 -22.34
N ILE A 646 -4.13 8.24 -21.81
CA ILE A 646 -3.10 9.29 -21.91
C ILE A 646 -1.82 8.82 -22.63
N ALA A 647 -1.76 7.57 -23.06
CA ALA A 647 -0.59 6.96 -23.65
C ALA A 647 -0.33 7.41 -25.09
N THR A 648 0.94 7.65 -25.40
CA THR A 648 1.41 7.73 -26.79
C THR A 648 1.30 6.35 -27.48
N PRO A 649 1.29 6.27 -28.83
CA PRO A 649 1.22 4.99 -29.54
C PRO A 649 2.30 3.99 -29.12
N LEU A 650 3.48 4.48 -28.75
CA LEU A 650 4.60 3.66 -28.28
C LEU A 650 4.37 3.12 -26.87
N GLN A 651 3.74 3.92 -25.99
CA GLN A 651 3.31 3.49 -24.67
C GLN A 651 2.13 2.50 -24.71
N LEU A 652 1.27 2.57 -25.74
CA LEU A 652 0.18 1.60 -26.01
C LEU A 652 0.70 0.24 -26.47
N GLN A 653 1.78 0.19 -27.26
CA GLN A 653 2.41 -1.08 -27.65
C GLN A 653 3.00 -1.84 -26.44
N ASP A 654 3.47 -1.12 -25.42
CA ASP A 654 3.92 -1.74 -24.17
C ASP A 654 2.76 -2.24 -23.30
N LEU A 655 1.63 -1.50 -23.31
CA LEU A 655 0.42 -1.86 -22.55
C LEU A 655 -0.20 -3.19 -23.01
N SER A 656 0.01 -3.62 -24.26
CA SER A 656 -0.43 -4.94 -24.73
C SER A 656 0.41 -6.11 -24.22
N HIS A 657 1.61 -5.86 -23.65
CA HIS A 657 2.46 -6.89 -23.03
C HIS A 657 2.21 -7.02 -21.52
N TRP A 658 1.42 -6.11 -20.95
CA TRP A 658 1.19 -5.95 -19.51
C TRP A 658 0.62 -7.21 -18.85
N ASP A 659 -0.32 -7.86 -19.54
CA ASP A 659 -1.02 -9.06 -19.04
C ASP A 659 -0.09 -10.29 -18.99
N THR A 660 1.05 -10.27 -19.69
CA THR A 660 2.00 -11.40 -19.77
C THR A 660 3.08 -11.41 -18.68
N LEU A 661 3.10 -10.39 -17.82
CA LEU A 661 4.20 -10.17 -16.85
C LEU A 661 3.90 -10.66 -15.43
N TYR A 662 2.62 -10.87 -15.08
CA TYR A 662 2.18 -11.32 -13.75
C TYR A 662 0.99 -12.32 -13.76
N ASP A 663 0.53 -12.75 -14.94
CA ASP A 663 -0.54 -13.76 -15.16
C ASP A 663 -1.91 -13.55 -14.46
N LYS A 664 -2.12 -12.42 -13.75
CA LYS A 664 -3.36 -12.13 -13.01
C LYS A 664 -3.75 -10.65 -13.08
N GLU A 665 -5.00 -10.40 -13.43
CA GLU A 665 -5.61 -9.07 -13.34
C GLU A 665 -5.92 -8.68 -11.88
N LEU A 666 -6.06 -7.36 -11.63
CA LEU A 666 -6.36 -6.82 -10.30
C LEU A 666 -7.62 -7.44 -9.65
N PRO A 667 -8.76 -7.63 -10.35
CA PRO A 667 -9.94 -8.29 -9.76
C PRO A 667 -9.65 -9.73 -9.31
N ALA A 668 -8.96 -10.52 -10.13
CA ALA A 668 -8.62 -11.90 -9.80
C ALA A 668 -7.69 -12.03 -8.59
N ARG A 669 -6.75 -11.08 -8.39
CA ARG A 669 -5.95 -11.02 -7.15
C ARG A 669 -6.79 -10.55 -5.95
N ASN A 670 -7.73 -9.63 -6.16
CA ASN A 670 -8.63 -9.19 -5.10
C ASN A 670 -9.45 -10.37 -4.56
N GLU A 671 -10.07 -11.13 -5.46
CA GLU A 671 -10.78 -12.38 -5.14
C GLU A 671 -9.89 -13.41 -4.43
N GLU A 672 -8.64 -13.61 -4.88
CA GLU A 672 -7.69 -14.50 -4.22
C GLU A 672 -7.35 -14.06 -2.78
N LEU A 673 -7.12 -12.76 -2.57
CA LEU A 673 -6.82 -12.21 -1.24
C LEU A 673 -8.01 -12.39 -0.30
N VAL A 674 -9.22 -12.06 -0.74
CA VAL A 674 -10.46 -12.23 0.04
C VAL A 674 -10.70 -13.71 0.36
N ALA A 675 -10.62 -14.60 -0.63
CA ALA A 675 -10.78 -16.05 -0.41
C ALA A 675 -9.73 -16.60 0.58
N ARG A 676 -8.48 -16.13 0.49
CA ARG A 676 -7.41 -16.48 1.44
C ARG A 676 -7.71 -15.96 2.85
N MET A 677 -8.21 -14.73 2.99
CA MET A 677 -8.62 -14.14 4.27
C MET A 677 -9.69 -15.00 4.95
N HIS A 678 -10.81 -15.32 4.27
CA HIS A 678 -11.87 -16.15 4.87
C HIS A 678 -11.36 -17.55 5.25
N SER A 679 -10.50 -18.16 4.42
CA SER A 679 -9.88 -19.45 4.73
C SER A 679 -8.96 -19.38 5.96
N GLU A 680 -8.14 -18.32 6.09
CA GLU A 680 -7.26 -18.14 7.24
C GLU A 680 -8.04 -17.83 8.52
N VAL A 681 -9.09 -16.99 8.44
CA VAL A 681 -9.99 -16.66 9.56
C VAL A 681 -10.70 -17.90 10.08
N THR A 682 -11.28 -18.72 9.20
CA THR A 682 -11.94 -19.99 9.54
C THR A 682 -10.95 -20.94 10.23
N ALA A 683 -9.73 -21.07 9.69
CA ALA A 683 -8.70 -21.94 10.25
C ALA A 683 -8.12 -21.46 11.60
N SER A 684 -8.32 -20.18 11.96
CA SER A 684 -7.79 -19.59 13.20
C SER A 684 -8.80 -19.43 14.33
N MET A 685 -10.05 -19.87 14.17
CA MET A 685 -11.03 -19.76 15.24
C MET A 685 -10.60 -20.55 16.47
N PRO A 686 -10.66 -19.96 17.68
CA PRO A 686 -10.44 -20.70 18.91
C PRO A 686 -11.46 -21.84 19.06
N ALA A 687 -11.02 -22.97 19.63
CA ALA A 687 -11.96 -23.93 20.17
C ALA A 687 -12.58 -23.35 21.46
N PHE A 688 -13.85 -22.96 21.39
CA PHE A 688 -14.56 -22.42 22.54
C PHE A 688 -15.15 -23.53 23.42
N SER A 689 -15.22 -23.26 24.73
CA SER A 689 -15.96 -24.08 25.69
C SER A 689 -16.68 -23.13 26.62
N PHE A 690 -17.99 -23.04 26.50
CA PHE A 690 -18.77 -22.05 27.25
C PHE A 690 -19.36 -22.61 28.54
N GLY A 691 -19.78 -21.73 29.45
CA GLY A 691 -20.43 -22.11 30.71
C GLY A 691 -21.81 -22.76 30.53
N LEU A 692 -22.44 -22.60 29.36
CA LEU A 692 -23.68 -23.25 28.97
C LEU A 692 -23.39 -24.27 27.87
N LYS A 693 -23.70 -25.54 28.12
CA LYS A 693 -23.42 -26.65 27.19
C LYS A 693 -24.16 -26.49 25.86
N GLY A 694 -23.49 -26.84 24.77
CA GLY A 694 -24.08 -26.84 23.42
C GLY A 694 -23.86 -25.56 22.61
N LEU A 695 -23.26 -24.53 23.19
CA LEU A 695 -22.92 -23.29 22.48
C LEU A 695 -21.61 -23.36 21.69
N ASP A 696 -20.84 -24.43 21.81
CA ASP A 696 -19.44 -24.50 21.35
C ASP A 696 -19.29 -24.36 19.82
N GLY A 697 -20.31 -24.71 19.04
CA GLY A 697 -20.36 -24.54 17.57
C GLY A 697 -20.97 -23.20 17.09
N LEU A 698 -21.50 -22.38 18.00
CA LEU A 698 -22.12 -21.09 17.65
C LEU A 698 -21.14 -20.08 17.01
N PRO A 699 -19.85 -19.98 17.42
CA PRO A 699 -18.87 -19.08 16.78
C PRO A 699 -18.68 -19.37 15.29
N GLU A 700 -18.54 -20.65 14.91
CA GLU A 700 -18.39 -21.08 13.53
C GLU A 700 -19.67 -20.77 12.71
N MET A 701 -20.86 -21.00 13.30
CA MET A 701 -22.14 -20.67 12.66
C MET A 701 -22.30 -19.16 12.40
N VAL A 702 -21.86 -18.30 13.34
CA VAL A 702 -21.93 -16.84 13.15
C VAL A 702 -21.04 -16.39 12.01
N HIS A 703 -19.80 -16.89 11.92
CA HIS A 703 -18.92 -16.59 10.78
C HIS A 703 -19.39 -17.18 9.45
N GLY A 704 -19.93 -18.40 9.46
CA GLY A 704 -20.49 -19.05 8.28
C GLY A 704 -21.62 -18.22 7.67
N ASN A 705 -22.63 -17.89 8.47
CA ASN A 705 -23.73 -17.02 8.05
C ASN A 705 -23.27 -15.62 7.62
N MET A 706 -22.25 -15.06 8.28
CA MET A 706 -21.64 -13.77 7.92
C MET A 706 -20.93 -13.83 6.56
N THR A 707 -20.22 -14.92 6.28
CA THR A 707 -19.55 -15.17 5.00
C THR A 707 -20.56 -15.46 3.89
N ASP A 708 -21.61 -16.24 4.17
CA ASP A 708 -22.72 -16.48 3.25
C ASP A 708 -23.51 -15.19 2.94
N PHE A 709 -23.67 -14.32 3.95
CA PHE A 709 -24.21 -12.97 3.76
C PHE A 709 -23.30 -12.14 2.84
N ASP A 710 -22.00 -12.04 3.13
CA ASP A 710 -21.02 -11.30 2.31
C ASP A 710 -20.93 -11.85 0.86
N ASN A 711 -21.10 -13.16 0.68
CA ASN A 711 -21.19 -13.82 -0.64
C ASN A 711 -22.51 -13.54 -1.38
N SER A 712 -23.62 -13.37 -0.67
CA SER A 712 -24.95 -13.16 -1.28
C SER A 712 -25.10 -11.83 -2.04
N LEU A 713 -24.13 -10.93 -1.87
CA LEU A 713 -24.09 -9.55 -2.39
C LEU A 713 -23.43 -9.45 -3.76
N GLN A 714 -22.92 -10.57 -4.26
CA GLN A 714 -21.97 -10.64 -5.37
C GLN A 714 -22.64 -11.03 -6.70
N GLY A 715 -23.98 -10.91 -6.78
CA GLY A 715 -24.81 -11.30 -7.93
C GLY A 715 -24.91 -10.26 -9.06
N ASP A 716 -25.45 -10.70 -10.20
CA ASP A 716 -25.41 -9.96 -11.48
C ASP A 716 -26.58 -8.97 -11.76
N ASP A 717 -27.66 -8.95 -10.96
CA ASP A 717 -28.89 -8.17 -11.22
C ASP A 717 -29.16 -7.09 -10.13
N ASP A 718 -28.50 -5.92 -10.18
CA ASP A 718 -28.63 -4.90 -9.09
C ASP A 718 -28.62 -3.41 -9.52
N ASP A 719 -29.66 -2.96 -10.23
CA ASP A 719 -30.01 -1.52 -10.29
C ASP A 719 -30.63 -1.02 -8.96
N LEU A 720 -31.32 -1.91 -8.24
CA LEU A 720 -32.19 -1.59 -7.09
C LEU A 720 -31.43 -1.03 -5.89
N LEU A 721 -30.20 -1.48 -5.65
CA LEU A 721 -29.43 -0.99 -4.51
C LEU A 721 -28.83 0.39 -4.76
N THR A 722 -28.37 0.66 -5.98
CA THR A 722 -27.81 1.96 -6.33
C THR A 722 -28.87 3.04 -6.13
N ASP A 723 -30.11 2.79 -6.55
CA ASP A 723 -31.26 3.64 -6.30
C ASP A 723 -31.58 3.75 -4.79
N ALA A 724 -31.54 2.65 -4.03
CA ALA A 724 -31.76 2.69 -2.57
C ALA A 724 -30.69 3.49 -1.80
N ILE A 725 -29.42 3.45 -2.22
CA ILE A 725 -28.37 4.37 -1.72
C ILE A 725 -28.75 5.80 -2.11
N HIS A 726 -29.07 6.04 -3.37
CA HIS A 726 -29.27 7.39 -3.89
C HIS A 726 -30.46 8.08 -3.23
N ASP A 727 -31.59 7.38 -3.08
CA ASP A 727 -32.78 7.84 -2.38
C ASP A 727 -32.49 8.07 -0.89
N ARG A 728 -31.75 7.16 -0.24
CA ARG A 728 -31.43 7.30 1.18
C ARG A 728 -30.42 8.42 1.46
N LEU A 729 -29.42 8.59 0.61
CA LEU A 729 -28.51 9.74 0.65
C LEU A 729 -29.25 11.02 0.34
N THR A 730 -30.26 11.01 -0.55
CA THR A 730 -31.11 12.16 -0.84
C THR A 730 -31.99 12.54 0.35
N GLU A 731 -32.62 11.58 1.04
CA GLU A 731 -33.32 11.81 2.31
C GLU A 731 -32.37 12.36 3.39
N ILE A 732 -31.19 11.77 3.55
CA ILE A 732 -30.18 12.24 4.49
C ILE A 732 -29.77 13.67 4.13
N ASN A 733 -29.59 13.99 2.85
CA ASN A 733 -29.22 15.33 2.38
C ASN A 733 -30.35 16.35 2.62
N GLU A 734 -31.62 15.99 2.41
CA GLU A 734 -32.77 16.85 2.74
C GLU A 734 -32.95 17.06 4.26
N GLN A 735 -32.62 16.06 5.08
CA GLN A 735 -32.63 16.19 6.54
C GLN A 735 -31.41 16.99 7.03
N VAL A 736 -30.24 16.79 6.44
CA VAL A 736 -29.02 17.55 6.71
C VAL A 736 -29.20 19.01 6.29
N ALA A 737 -29.83 19.33 5.16
CA ALA A 737 -30.15 20.70 4.75
C ALA A 737 -31.11 21.43 5.72
N LYS A 738 -31.99 20.69 6.42
CA LYS A 738 -32.80 21.23 7.53
C LYS A 738 -31.95 21.49 8.79
N VAL A 739 -30.86 20.75 8.96
CA VAL A 739 -29.89 20.84 10.07
C VAL A 739 -28.76 21.85 9.80
N GLU A 740 -28.45 22.18 8.54
CA GLU A 740 -27.40 23.12 8.12
C GLU A 740 -27.55 24.51 8.74
N LYS A 741 -28.78 24.92 9.08
CA LYS A 741 -29.06 26.17 9.81
C LYS A 741 -28.48 26.23 11.24
N ALA A 742 -27.96 25.12 11.76
CA ALA A 742 -27.46 25.01 13.13
C ALA A 742 -26.09 24.31 13.28
N ARG A 743 -25.45 23.84 12.19
CA ARG A 743 -24.41 22.79 12.29
C ARG A 743 -23.20 22.97 11.36
N GLU A 744 -22.51 24.12 11.45
CA GLU A 744 -21.26 24.43 10.71
C GLU A 744 -20.08 23.45 10.92
N ILE A 745 -20.23 22.43 11.78
CA ILE A 745 -19.20 21.43 12.11
C ILE A 745 -19.36 20.11 11.32
N LEU A 746 -20.53 19.84 10.70
CA LEU A 746 -20.84 18.52 10.11
C LEU A 746 -20.07 18.17 8.81
N ILE A 747 -19.48 19.16 8.14
CA ILE A 747 -19.05 19.06 6.74
C ILE A 747 -17.87 18.08 6.51
N ALA A 748 -17.15 17.68 7.57
CA ALA A 748 -16.09 16.67 7.47
C ALA A 748 -16.61 15.23 7.23
N ALA A 749 -17.82 14.90 7.68
CA ALA A 749 -18.38 13.55 7.54
C ALA A 749 -19.14 13.33 6.21
N ALA A 750 -19.72 14.39 5.63
CA ALA A 750 -20.44 14.33 4.36
C ALA A 750 -19.52 14.08 3.16
N SER A 751 -18.26 14.53 3.23
CA SER A 751 -17.28 14.40 2.14
C SER A 751 -16.89 12.94 1.89
N CYS A 752 -16.64 12.15 2.95
CA CYS A 752 -16.34 10.72 2.82
C CYS A 752 -17.51 9.97 2.17
N VAL A 753 -18.76 10.28 2.56
CA VAL A 753 -19.97 9.60 2.08
C VAL A 753 -20.29 9.96 0.62
N LEU A 754 -20.02 11.19 0.18
CA LEU A 754 -20.17 11.59 -1.23
C LEU A 754 -19.14 10.96 -2.16
N ALA A 755 -17.96 10.55 -1.66
CA ALA A 755 -17.01 9.76 -2.44
C ALA A 755 -17.51 8.32 -2.70
N VAL A 756 -18.25 7.73 -1.74
CA VAL A 756 -18.88 6.39 -1.90
C VAL A 756 -19.98 6.40 -2.96
N ALA A 757 -20.75 7.49 -3.06
CA ALA A 757 -21.78 7.64 -4.11
C ALA A 757 -21.21 7.81 -5.54
N GLY A 758 -19.91 8.12 -5.68
CA GLY A 758 -19.22 8.26 -6.96
C GLY A 758 -18.48 7.01 -7.44
N MET A 759 -18.49 5.94 -6.64
CA MET A 759 -17.76 4.69 -6.88
C MET A 759 -18.57 3.47 -6.41
N VAL A 760 -19.64 3.14 -7.13
CA VAL A 760 -20.18 1.75 -7.18
C VAL A 760 -19.41 0.99 -8.29
N VAL A 761 -19.94 -0.08 -8.93
CA VAL A 761 -19.39 -0.98 -10.00
C VAL A 761 -17.83 -1.01 -10.01
N SER A 762 -17.14 -2.10 -9.69
CA SER A 762 -17.20 -3.41 -10.33
C SER A 762 -17.02 -4.55 -9.35
N GLY A 763 -17.68 -5.66 -9.66
CA GLY A 763 -17.72 -6.82 -8.78
C GLY A 763 -18.72 -6.54 -7.68
N GLY A 764 -19.81 -7.30 -7.64
CA GLY A 764 -20.76 -7.21 -6.55
C GLY A 764 -20.03 -7.55 -5.24
N ALA A 765 -20.13 -6.66 -4.26
CA ALA A 765 -19.60 -6.76 -2.90
C ALA A 765 -19.96 -5.49 -2.10
N ALA A 766 -20.13 -4.35 -2.79
CA ALA A 766 -20.67 -3.11 -2.21
C ALA A 766 -22.16 -3.19 -1.79
N THR A 767 -22.79 -4.37 -1.90
CA THR A 767 -24.24 -4.49 -2.07
C THR A 767 -25.01 -4.90 -0.79
N ALA A 768 -24.35 -5.29 0.31
CA ALA A 768 -24.99 -5.52 1.62
C ALA A 768 -25.32 -4.24 2.38
N ALA A 769 -24.38 -3.29 2.33
CA ALA A 769 -24.24 -2.24 3.34
C ALA A 769 -25.50 -1.37 3.47
N VAL A 770 -26.36 -1.41 2.45
CA VAL A 770 -27.49 -0.53 2.23
C VAL A 770 -28.80 -1.14 2.72
N LEU A 771 -28.93 -2.47 2.72
CA LEU A 771 -30.12 -3.14 3.27
C LEU A 771 -30.01 -3.41 4.77
N VAL A 772 -28.79 -3.45 5.29
CA VAL A 772 -28.55 -3.23 6.71
C VAL A 772 -28.96 -1.79 7.12
N CYS A 773 -28.76 -0.81 6.24
CA CYS A 773 -29.23 0.56 6.49
C CYS A 773 -30.76 0.73 6.39
N SER A 774 -31.49 -0.10 5.62
CA SER A 774 -32.95 0.03 5.47
C SER A 774 -33.74 -0.41 6.71
N ALA A 775 -33.23 -1.38 7.48
CA ALA A 775 -33.76 -1.70 8.81
C ALA A 775 -33.55 -0.54 9.80
N ALA A 776 -32.37 0.10 9.76
CA ALA A 776 -32.08 1.28 10.57
C ALA A 776 -32.98 2.48 10.21
N VAL A 777 -33.42 2.64 8.95
CA VAL A 777 -34.32 3.73 8.52
C VAL A 777 -35.60 3.81 9.36
N SER A 778 -36.19 2.66 9.73
CA SER A 778 -37.38 2.62 10.59
C SER A 778 -37.17 3.25 11.97
N THR A 779 -35.92 3.29 12.46
CA THR A 779 -35.56 3.91 13.75
C THR A 779 -34.95 5.30 13.57
N VAL A 780 -34.21 5.56 12.49
CA VAL A 780 -33.74 6.91 12.15
C VAL A 780 -34.92 7.87 11.90
N GLY A 781 -36.08 7.36 11.46
CA GLY A 781 -37.34 8.12 11.44
C GLY A 781 -37.74 8.71 12.82
N THR A 782 -37.26 8.15 13.93
CA THR A 782 -37.42 8.67 15.30
C THR A 782 -36.20 9.44 15.85
N LEU A 783 -35.03 9.37 15.22
CA LEU A 783 -33.83 10.13 15.62
C LEU A 783 -33.98 11.65 15.39
N THR A 784 -34.80 12.07 14.42
CA THR A 784 -34.97 13.49 14.06
C THR A 784 -35.58 14.37 15.17
N GLN A 785 -35.99 13.78 16.31
CA GLN A 785 -36.57 14.51 17.44
C GLN A 785 -35.62 14.81 18.61
N ARG A 786 -34.40 14.22 18.66
CA ARG A 786 -33.49 14.42 19.81
C ARG A 786 -32.05 14.62 19.35
N PHE A 787 -31.66 15.89 19.22
CA PHE A 787 -30.28 16.29 19.01
C PHE A 787 -29.56 16.40 20.36
N ASP A 788 -28.82 15.38 20.72
CA ASP A 788 -27.47 15.44 21.29
C ASP A 788 -27.05 13.99 21.59
N ASN A 789 -25.97 13.51 20.97
CA ASN A 789 -25.52 12.11 20.96
C ASN A 789 -26.50 11.12 20.26
N CYS A 790 -25.95 10.13 19.55
CA CYS A 790 -26.69 8.95 19.09
C CYS A 790 -25.71 7.85 18.67
N VAL A 791 -25.67 6.76 19.42
CA VAL A 791 -24.89 5.56 19.07
C VAL A 791 -25.84 4.37 18.95
N GLU A 792 -25.69 3.58 17.89
CA GLU A 792 -26.39 2.31 17.72
C GLU A 792 -25.40 1.15 17.75
N ILE A 793 -25.63 0.19 18.65
CA ILE A 793 -24.91 -1.08 18.71
C ILE A 793 -25.95 -2.16 18.46
N SER A 794 -25.83 -2.91 17.37
CA SER A 794 -26.80 -3.94 17.01
C SER A 794 -26.16 -5.24 16.53
N GLN A 795 -26.83 -6.37 16.76
CA GLN A 795 -26.47 -7.68 16.16
C GLN A 795 -24.98 -8.07 16.35
N CYS A 796 -24.33 -7.59 17.42
CA CYS A 796 -22.92 -7.84 17.69
C CYS A 796 -22.74 -9.03 18.64
N CYS A 797 -21.69 -9.82 18.43
CA CYS A 797 -21.40 -11.03 19.19
C CYS A 797 -20.05 -10.95 19.92
N ASN A 798 -20.01 -11.32 21.20
CA ASN A 798 -18.77 -11.51 21.95
C ASN A 798 -18.63 -12.95 22.42
N PHE A 799 -17.63 -13.66 21.91
CA PHE A 799 -17.23 -15.01 22.32
C PHE A 799 -15.95 -15.01 23.17
N GLY A 800 -15.13 -13.95 23.10
CA GLY A 800 -13.91 -13.81 23.89
C GLY A 800 -14.17 -13.47 25.36
N ASP A 801 -13.37 -14.06 26.26
CA ASP A 801 -13.39 -13.75 27.69
C ASP A 801 -12.87 -12.32 27.95
N ILE A 802 -13.51 -11.61 28.89
CA ILE A 802 -13.29 -10.21 29.21
C ILE A 802 -12.82 -10.07 30.65
N ASN A 803 -11.59 -9.60 30.85
CA ASN A 803 -10.95 -9.54 32.15
C ASN A 803 -10.42 -8.13 32.49
N ALA A 804 -11.09 -7.47 33.43
CA ALA A 804 -10.67 -6.22 34.06
C ALA A 804 -11.21 -6.10 35.51
N GLY A 805 -11.34 -7.23 36.22
CA GLY A 805 -12.03 -7.29 37.52
C GLY A 805 -13.48 -6.81 37.40
N ASP A 806 -13.95 -6.02 38.36
CA ASP A 806 -15.32 -5.45 38.35
C ASP A 806 -15.58 -4.51 37.14
N ASN A 807 -14.56 -4.11 36.38
CA ASN A 807 -14.66 -3.25 35.20
C ASN A 807 -14.73 -4.00 33.86
N GLY A 808 -14.87 -5.33 33.86
CA GLY A 808 -15.01 -6.15 32.66
C GLY A 808 -16.47 -6.39 32.25
N TYR A 809 -16.80 -6.16 30.96
CA TYR A 809 -18.17 -6.18 30.43
C TYR A 809 -18.31 -7.05 29.16
N GLY A 810 -19.37 -7.85 29.07
CA GLY A 810 -19.62 -8.71 27.90
C GLY A 810 -19.78 -7.95 26.58
N ILE A 811 -20.60 -6.88 26.54
CA ILE A 811 -20.86 -6.09 25.31
C ILE A 811 -20.28 -4.68 25.38
N VAL A 812 -20.78 -3.86 26.31
CA VAL A 812 -20.40 -2.43 26.45
C VAL A 812 -20.23 -2.05 27.91
N ALA A 813 -19.13 -1.35 28.23
CA ALA A 813 -18.77 -0.99 29.61
C ALA A 813 -19.30 0.38 30.06
N ARG A 814 -19.34 1.36 29.17
CA ARG A 814 -19.83 2.70 29.47
C ARG A 814 -20.66 3.26 28.32
N LEU A 815 -21.86 3.73 28.68
CA LEU A 815 -22.77 4.46 27.81
C LEU A 815 -22.67 5.95 28.13
N GLY A 816 -22.52 6.78 27.11
CA GLY A 816 -22.97 8.17 27.16
C GLY A 816 -24.45 8.27 26.82
N ASP A 817 -24.89 9.49 26.57
CA ASP A 817 -26.30 9.80 26.36
C ASP A 817 -26.80 9.20 25.03
N HIS A 818 -28.10 8.85 24.98
CA HIS A 818 -28.78 8.47 23.74
C HIS A 818 -28.17 7.25 22.99
N VAL A 819 -27.61 6.29 23.72
CA VAL A 819 -27.16 5.01 23.14
C VAL A 819 -28.33 4.02 23.04
N ARG A 820 -28.50 3.43 21.85
CA ARG A 820 -29.34 2.27 21.59
C ARG A 820 -28.46 1.02 21.48
N LEU A 821 -28.81 -0.01 22.22
CA LEU A 821 -28.17 -1.32 22.17
C LEU A 821 -29.25 -2.37 21.89
N GLN A 822 -29.11 -3.17 20.83
CA GLN A 822 -30.07 -4.23 20.55
C GLN A 822 -29.48 -5.51 19.96
N ASP A 823 -30.16 -6.63 20.15
CA ASP A 823 -29.89 -7.88 19.43
C ASP A 823 -28.47 -8.43 19.60
N CYS A 824 -27.79 -8.07 20.69
CA CYS A 824 -26.41 -8.45 20.96
C CYS A 824 -26.32 -9.69 21.85
N LEU A 825 -25.29 -10.51 21.63
CA LEU A 825 -24.98 -11.71 22.41
C LEU A 825 -23.56 -11.65 22.97
N SER A 826 -23.40 -11.82 24.28
CA SER A 826 -22.09 -12.16 24.87
C SER A 826 -22.13 -13.57 25.46
N VAL A 827 -21.27 -14.45 24.98
CA VAL A 827 -21.07 -15.82 25.50
C VAL A 827 -19.75 -15.96 26.27
N GLY A 828 -18.73 -15.18 25.90
CA GLY A 828 -17.46 -15.12 26.64
C GLY A 828 -17.66 -14.64 28.08
N GLU A 829 -16.85 -15.17 29.01
CA GLU A 829 -16.96 -14.84 30.44
C GLU A 829 -16.53 -13.40 30.68
N ALA A 830 -17.39 -12.58 31.31
CA ALA A 830 -17.01 -11.24 31.71
C ALA A 830 -16.77 -11.17 33.23
N SER A 831 -15.62 -10.63 33.63
CA SER A 831 -15.19 -10.60 35.03
C SER A 831 -16.06 -9.75 35.96
N GLY A 832 -16.89 -8.84 35.42
CA GLY A 832 -17.85 -8.04 36.19
C GLY A 832 -19.29 -8.23 35.71
N TYR A 833 -19.60 -7.72 34.51
CA TYR A 833 -20.97 -7.49 34.05
C TYR A 833 -21.24 -8.05 32.64
N GLY A 834 -22.47 -8.42 32.32
CA GLY A 834 -22.90 -8.70 30.95
C GLY A 834 -22.89 -7.42 30.10
N VAL A 835 -23.51 -6.36 30.62
CA VAL A 835 -23.62 -5.07 29.91
C VAL A 835 -23.85 -3.90 30.86
N SER A 836 -23.41 -2.70 30.46
CA SER A 836 -23.74 -1.47 31.16
C SER A 836 -25.11 -0.93 30.72
N ASP A 837 -25.93 -0.49 31.67
CA ASP A 837 -27.33 -0.07 31.46
C ASP A 837 -27.63 1.34 31.99
N LYS A 838 -26.59 2.09 32.33
CA LYS A 838 -26.68 3.44 32.89
C LYS A 838 -25.66 4.36 32.21
N SER A 839 -26.08 5.59 31.94
CA SER A 839 -25.26 6.66 31.36
C SER A 839 -24.77 7.61 32.43
N GLU A 840 -23.78 8.42 32.06
CA GLU A 840 -23.17 9.45 32.89
C GLU A 840 -24.02 10.75 32.95
N ALA A 841 -24.98 10.95 32.04
CA ALA A 841 -25.86 12.12 32.06
C ALA A 841 -27.09 11.95 32.97
N LEU A 842 -27.62 13.11 33.41
CA LEU A 842 -28.75 13.23 34.34
C LEU A 842 -30.13 13.06 33.69
N PHE A 843 -30.21 12.90 32.36
CA PHE A 843 -31.44 12.91 31.57
C PHE A 843 -31.41 11.85 30.45
N ASP A 844 -31.49 10.56 30.79
CA ASP A 844 -31.23 9.51 29.79
C ASP A 844 -32.41 8.66 29.33
N ASP A 845 -32.37 8.33 28.04
CA ASP A 845 -33.34 7.54 27.28
C ASP A 845 -32.64 6.29 26.71
N ILE A 846 -31.72 5.69 27.49
CA ILE A 846 -30.98 4.47 27.13
C ILE A 846 -31.96 3.36 26.77
N LYS A 847 -31.69 2.70 25.64
CA LYS A 847 -32.53 1.65 25.08
C LYS A 847 -31.72 0.39 24.84
N VAL A 848 -31.61 -0.43 25.89
CA VAL A 848 -31.15 -1.82 25.77
C VAL A 848 -32.36 -2.70 25.45
N TYR A 849 -32.32 -3.44 24.34
CA TYR A 849 -33.36 -4.38 23.95
C TYR A 849 -32.75 -5.70 23.49
N ARG A 850 -33.38 -6.81 23.82
CA ARG A 850 -33.08 -8.14 23.27
C ARG A 850 -31.60 -8.55 23.38
N THR A 851 -30.92 -8.13 24.44
CA THR A 851 -29.50 -8.38 24.67
C THR A 851 -29.31 -9.55 25.63
N ILE A 852 -28.60 -10.58 25.18
CA ILE A 852 -28.35 -11.82 25.92
C ILE A 852 -26.90 -11.86 26.39
N SER A 853 -26.68 -12.21 27.67
CA SER A 853 -25.35 -12.49 28.20
C SER A 853 -25.34 -13.87 28.86
N VAL A 854 -24.54 -14.82 28.38
CA VAL A 854 -24.33 -16.08 29.07
C VAL A 854 -23.35 -15.82 30.21
N GLY A 855 -23.78 -16.07 31.45
CA GLY A 855 -23.05 -15.63 32.64
C GLY A 855 -22.63 -16.79 33.54
N LYS A 856 -21.50 -16.65 34.23
CA LYS A 856 -21.17 -17.52 35.38
C LYS A 856 -21.85 -17.01 36.65
N ALA A 857 -21.78 -17.84 37.69
CA ALA A 857 -22.44 -17.67 38.98
C ALA A 857 -22.40 -16.25 39.60
N ASN A 858 -21.27 -15.55 39.44
CA ASN A 858 -21.01 -14.26 40.07
C ASN A 858 -21.10 -13.07 39.09
N GLN A 859 -21.27 -13.33 37.79
CA GLN A 859 -21.39 -12.28 36.77
C GLN A 859 -22.79 -11.66 36.84
N ARG A 860 -22.87 -10.34 36.94
CA ARG A 860 -24.15 -9.62 36.96
C ARG A 860 -24.58 -9.30 35.55
N ALA A 861 -25.87 -9.46 35.22
CA ALA A 861 -26.36 -9.13 33.89
C ALA A 861 -26.15 -7.64 33.52
N PHE A 862 -26.42 -6.74 34.49
CA PHE A 862 -26.45 -5.29 34.33
C PHE A 862 -25.65 -4.58 35.43
N SER A 863 -25.15 -3.37 35.15
CA SER A 863 -24.28 -2.63 36.10
C SER A 863 -25.05 -1.94 37.22
N HIS A 864 -26.29 -1.51 36.96
CA HIS A 864 -27.10 -0.77 37.95
C HIS A 864 -28.55 -1.24 38.06
N GLY A 865 -29.18 -1.67 36.96
CA GLY A 865 -30.59 -2.01 36.91
C GLY A 865 -30.93 -3.48 37.11
N ASN A 866 -32.22 -3.74 37.30
CA ASN A 866 -32.78 -5.08 37.34
C ASN A 866 -33.05 -5.58 35.91
N ALA A 867 -32.70 -6.84 35.62
CA ALA A 867 -33.09 -7.44 34.35
C ALA A 867 -34.62 -7.52 34.24
N MET A 868 -35.15 -7.18 33.06
CA MET A 868 -36.58 -7.13 32.80
C MET A 868 -36.92 -7.93 31.54
N SER A 869 -37.60 -9.06 31.72
CA SER A 869 -37.95 -10.02 30.66
C SER A 869 -38.75 -9.39 29.51
N GLN A 870 -39.56 -8.37 29.80
CA GLN A 870 -40.34 -7.61 28.81
C GLN A 870 -39.47 -6.87 27.77
N PHE A 871 -38.20 -6.60 28.06
CA PHE A 871 -37.25 -5.99 27.12
C PHE A 871 -36.28 -7.02 26.53
N GLY A 872 -36.40 -8.29 26.91
CA GLY A 872 -35.55 -9.38 26.44
C GLY A 872 -34.13 -9.38 26.98
N ASN A 873 -33.90 -8.69 28.10
CA ASN A 873 -32.57 -8.47 28.64
C ASN A 873 -32.38 -9.34 29.88
N PHE A 874 -31.46 -10.32 29.84
CA PHE A 874 -31.17 -11.25 30.96
C PHE A 874 -29.81 -11.94 30.81
N SER A 875 -29.29 -12.45 31.94
CA SER A 875 -28.21 -13.43 31.91
C SER A 875 -28.74 -14.87 31.79
N LEU A 876 -28.12 -15.70 30.96
CA LEU A 876 -28.43 -17.13 30.83
C LEU A 876 -27.50 -18.00 31.67
N VAL A 877 -28.08 -19.03 32.30
CA VAL A 877 -27.41 -20.01 33.18
C VAL A 877 -27.99 -21.41 32.99
N GLU A 878 -27.24 -22.44 33.38
CA GLU A 878 -27.72 -23.84 33.41
C GLU A 878 -28.92 -24.03 34.37
N ASP A 879 -29.76 -25.04 34.12
CA ASP A 879 -31.00 -25.24 34.87
C ASP A 879 -30.80 -25.70 36.33
N ASP A 880 -29.66 -26.30 36.64
CA ASP A 880 -29.24 -26.67 37.98
C ASP A 880 -28.57 -25.51 38.75
N TYR A 881 -28.37 -24.35 38.10
CA TYR A 881 -27.79 -23.18 38.73
C TYR A 881 -28.61 -22.67 39.93
N PHE A 882 -27.92 -22.38 41.03
CA PHE A 882 -28.53 -21.97 42.31
C PHE A 882 -28.65 -20.44 42.40
N ILE A 883 -29.88 -19.95 42.25
CA ILE A 883 -30.20 -18.52 42.41
C ILE A 883 -30.49 -18.26 43.91
N GLY A 884 -29.46 -17.83 44.64
CA GLY A 884 -29.51 -17.66 46.09
C GLY A 884 -30.26 -16.41 46.56
N GLY A 885 -31.58 -16.48 46.70
CA GLY A 885 -32.42 -15.54 47.47
C GLY A 885 -32.59 -14.13 46.90
N ALA A 886 -31.72 -13.69 45.98
CA ALA A 886 -31.99 -12.57 45.10
C ALA A 886 -33.19 -12.92 44.19
N SER A 887 -34.04 -11.94 43.92
CA SER A 887 -35.16 -12.07 42.99
C SER A 887 -34.71 -12.48 41.59
N GLU A 888 -35.63 -13.03 40.78
CA GLU A 888 -35.41 -13.41 39.36
C GLU A 888 -35.08 -12.22 38.42
N THR A 889 -34.77 -11.05 38.99
CA THR A 889 -34.49 -9.76 38.36
C THR A 889 -33.07 -9.67 37.81
N GLY A 890 -32.63 -10.71 37.10
CA GLY A 890 -31.26 -10.81 36.58
C GLY A 890 -31.07 -11.90 35.55
N VAL A 891 -31.62 -13.07 35.84
CA VAL A 891 -31.10 -14.35 35.35
C VAL A 891 -32.26 -15.24 34.91
N ALA A 892 -32.16 -15.82 33.71
CA ALA A 892 -33.09 -16.81 33.18
C ALA A 892 -32.38 -18.17 33.04
N LYS A 893 -33.07 -19.23 33.48
CA LYS A 893 -32.62 -20.62 33.30
C LYS A 893 -32.89 -21.08 31.86
N ALA A 894 -31.98 -21.85 31.27
CA ALA A 894 -32.04 -22.27 29.88
C ALA A 894 -33.36 -22.97 29.49
N ALA A 895 -33.88 -23.91 30.29
CA ALA A 895 -35.16 -24.56 29.98
C ALA A 895 -36.36 -23.61 30.10
N ARG A 896 -36.32 -22.63 31.01
CA ARG A 896 -37.37 -21.59 31.12
C ARG A 896 -37.34 -20.62 29.94
N LEU A 897 -36.15 -20.37 29.40
CA LEU A 897 -35.96 -19.60 28.17
C LEU A 897 -36.59 -20.32 26.96
N ALA A 898 -36.43 -21.64 26.87
CA ALA A 898 -36.96 -22.46 25.78
C ALA A 898 -38.49 -22.63 25.81
N ASP A 899 -39.15 -22.39 26.94
CA ASP A 899 -40.60 -22.53 27.09
C ASP A 899 -41.36 -21.29 26.55
N LYS A 900 -42.03 -21.47 25.41
CA LYS A 900 -42.91 -20.47 24.76
C LYS A 900 -43.99 -19.90 25.72
N SER A 901 -44.41 -20.65 26.74
CA SER A 901 -45.40 -20.18 27.74
C SER A 901 -44.84 -19.13 28.70
N THR A 902 -43.52 -19.08 28.92
CA THR A 902 -42.84 -18.07 29.76
C THR A 902 -43.10 -16.64 29.29
N TYR A 903 -43.35 -16.42 27.99
CA TYR A 903 -43.41 -15.10 27.36
C TYR A 903 -44.74 -14.83 26.62
N THR A 904 -45.76 -15.69 26.73
CA THR A 904 -47.04 -15.53 26.01
C THR A 904 -48.23 -15.13 26.90
N GLY A 905 -47.97 -14.74 28.16
CA GLY A 905 -49.00 -14.60 29.20
C GLY A 905 -49.57 -13.20 29.49
N TYR A 906 -49.05 -12.12 28.89
CA TYR A 906 -49.47 -10.73 29.21
C TYR A 906 -49.80 -9.89 27.97
N ALA A 907 -50.61 -8.85 28.18
CA ALA A 907 -51.14 -7.95 27.13
C ALA A 907 -50.11 -6.94 26.57
N VAL A 908 -48.84 -7.32 26.50
CA VAL A 908 -47.73 -6.50 25.98
C VAL A 908 -47.04 -7.30 24.88
N THR A 909 -46.74 -6.66 23.75
CA THR A 909 -45.99 -7.29 22.66
C THR A 909 -44.59 -7.65 23.15
N TYR A 910 -44.33 -8.94 23.38
CA TYR A 910 -43.01 -9.40 23.79
C TYR A 910 -42.00 -9.30 22.62
N PRO A 911 -40.71 -9.04 22.92
CA PRO A 911 -39.74 -8.69 21.89
C PRO A 911 -39.15 -9.90 21.12
N TYR A 912 -39.57 -11.11 21.48
CA TYR A 912 -39.16 -12.39 20.90
C TYR A 912 -40.37 -13.20 20.45
N ASP A 913 -40.24 -13.93 19.35
CA ASP A 913 -41.21 -14.95 18.95
C ASP A 913 -40.55 -16.33 18.91
N PHE A 914 -41.35 -17.32 19.26
CA PHE A 914 -40.96 -18.72 19.33
C PHE A 914 -41.70 -19.45 18.21
N ASP A 915 -40.98 -20.04 17.26
CA ASP A 915 -41.63 -20.92 16.31
C ASP A 915 -42.18 -22.17 17.02
N ASP A 916 -43.01 -22.96 16.34
CA ASP A 916 -43.60 -24.17 16.94
C ASP A 916 -42.58 -25.31 17.17
N LYS A 917 -41.30 -25.05 16.91
CA LYS A 917 -40.15 -25.93 17.17
C LYS A 917 -39.25 -25.40 18.30
N HIS A 918 -39.68 -24.34 19.00
CA HIS A 918 -39.01 -23.72 20.14
C HIS A 918 -37.71 -22.97 19.79
N TYR A 919 -37.53 -22.55 18.52
CA TYR A 919 -36.39 -21.71 18.10
C TYR A 919 -36.63 -20.22 18.36
N TRP A 920 -35.54 -19.49 18.59
CA TRP A 920 -35.54 -18.06 18.95
C TRP A 920 -35.49 -17.15 17.71
N ASN A 921 -36.66 -16.68 17.27
CA ASN A 921 -36.76 -15.68 16.21
C ASN A 921 -36.88 -14.28 16.83
N PHE A 922 -35.92 -13.39 16.56
CA PHE A 922 -36.09 -11.97 16.85
C PHE A 922 -37.18 -11.41 15.94
N MET A 923 -38.29 -10.93 16.50
CA MET A 923 -39.31 -10.27 15.70
C MET A 923 -38.81 -8.92 15.22
N VAL A 924 -38.54 -8.79 13.93
CA VAL A 924 -38.44 -7.49 13.26
C VAL A 924 -39.68 -7.31 12.39
N ALA A 925 -40.10 -6.06 12.19
CA ALA A 925 -41.21 -5.76 11.29
C ALA A 925 -40.93 -6.39 9.90
N PRO A 926 -41.94 -6.94 9.21
CA PRO A 926 -41.74 -7.78 8.03
C PRO A 926 -40.99 -7.01 6.94
N VAL A 927 -39.73 -7.39 6.72
CA VAL A 927 -38.93 -6.87 5.61
C VAL A 927 -39.39 -7.61 4.35
N PRO A 928 -39.58 -6.93 3.21
CA PRO A 928 -40.01 -7.60 1.98
C PRO A 928 -39.06 -8.75 1.59
N ALA A 929 -39.62 -9.81 1.01
CA ALA A 929 -38.78 -10.83 0.36
C ALA A 929 -37.92 -10.17 -0.74
N PRO A 930 -36.63 -10.53 -0.86
CA PRO A 930 -35.98 -11.72 -0.31
C PRO A 930 -35.39 -11.60 1.13
N TYR A 931 -35.54 -10.46 1.81
CA TYR A 931 -34.68 -10.07 2.94
C TYR A 931 -35.02 -10.65 4.32
N ASN A 932 -35.96 -11.59 4.41
CA ASN A 932 -36.31 -12.27 5.68
C ASN A 932 -35.17 -13.13 6.27
N ASN A 933 -34.11 -13.40 5.50
CA ASN A 933 -32.97 -14.21 5.94
C ASN A 933 -31.85 -13.39 6.64
N LEU A 934 -32.00 -12.06 6.74
CA LEU A 934 -30.94 -11.15 7.25
C LEU A 934 -30.92 -10.97 8.78
N TYR A 935 -31.77 -11.69 9.50
CA TYR A 935 -31.75 -11.72 10.95
C TYR A 935 -31.31 -13.11 11.41
N PHE A 936 -30.24 -13.14 12.19
CA PHE A 936 -29.90 -14.30 13.00
C PHE A 936 -31.06 -14.59 13.94
N SER A 937 -31.89 -15.58 13.59
CA SER A 937 -32.58 -16.34 14.60
C SER A 937 -31.52 -17.11 15.38
N PHE A 938 -31.50 -16.95 16.71
CA PHE A 938 -30.74 -17.89 17.52
C PHE A 938 -31.51 -19.22 17.47
N ARG A 939 -30.80 -20.30 17.15
CA ARG A 939 -31.36 -21.64 17.18
C ARG A 939 -31.10 -22.31 18.50
#